data_AF-A0A2D6JHE5-F1
#
_entry.id   AF-A0A2D6JHE5-F1
#
_cell.length_a   1.000
_cell.length_b   1.000
_cell.length_c   1.000
_cell.angle_alpha   90.00
_cell.angle_beta   90.00
_cell.angle_gamma   90.00
#
_symmetry.space_group_name_H-M   'P 1'
#
loop_
_entity.id
_entity.type
_entity.pdbx_description
1 polymer ?
#
loop_
_entity_poly.entity_id
_entity_poly.type
_entity_poly.pdbx_seq_one_letter_code
_entity_poly.pdbx_strand_id
1 'polypeptide(L)'
;MNINLTHEEREMVFLLASQLTGTCQEGNFRHEILVTNVIRRMHKLNTPDLESYLEYVEEHPKEMPHLLSALTIHTTNWFREKPHYNNFVKLLENYHKQHPNKKFVMLSAACSTGEEVWSFALVCEWFRQKNPGFDFEVHGRDIDPVSVAKAKKCIYNASAMKHIPPEYLKNVLKGSGKTNGLFTMSKEVRNRCFFEARSLTDNISSSEKKFNYVVVRNVLIYFSPEEVDQIIKRLLGSLVSDGVLTVGHSEAIDYRQYNISLMGNSTYSKVLTQKDKDRTSNLSARATGLKDSSVSVNVISTNMSPKKSKYKVLIVDDSPTVRSMMFKMIDGIRFNATAVESAKMADEALSKEDYDIITLDLHMPEKDGHEWLQEKRSKGLKIPVIIVSDANPAEAQKVLKALGDGAQDYIEKKNLGTQKQAIQDRLLALLENDEMVKRQSSQVKQIESSPEKVSIFKPELIVLGASTGGTEALVRVLRNMPRNSPPVMVVQHISEDFAEAFAKRLAEVSGLKLASHESQELQEGHLYMSTREEHIGLKKSGSKYVSFFEDSPRVSSHKPSVDFLFNSVAERPEIPTLAILLTGMGKDGAQGLLKLKRNSVVTMCQDAESSVVWGMPGEATKIGAPVFIGDTSKIRQLIDRALMSSAKKSA
;
A
#
# COMPACT_ATOMS: atom_id res chain seq x y z
N MET A 1 -27.86 7.43 -32.45
CA MET A 1 -26.62 7.98 -33.03
C MET A 1 -25.46 7.14 -32.53
N ASN A 2 -24.49 6.83 -33.38
CA ASN A 2 -23.21 6.24 -32.95
C ASN A 2 -22.20 7.38 -32.97
N ILE A 3 -21.98 8.05 -31.83
CA ILE A 3 -21.08 9.20 -31.75
C ILE A 3 -19.67 8.66 -31.54
N ASN A 4 -18.75 8.99 -32.45
CA ASN A 4 -17.35 8.61 -32.31
C ASN A 4 -16.48 9.84 -32.50
N LEU A 5 -15.86 10.31 -31.42
CA LEU A 5 -14.99 11.48 -31.44
C LEU A 5 -13.67 11.16 -32.15
N THR A 6 -13.23 12.09 -32.99
CA THR A 6 -11.92 12.09 -33.64
C THR A 6 -10.78 12.18 -32.60
N HIS A 7 -9.55 11.91 -33.01
CA HIS A 7 -8.40 12.01 -32.11
C HIS A 7 -8.24 13.43 -31.54
N GLU A 8 -8.45 14.46 -32.38
CA GLU A 8 -8.36 15.87 -31.98
C GLU A 8 -9.45 16.26 -30.97
N GLU A 9 -10.70 15.83 -31.19
CA GLU A 9 -11.80 16.06 -30.24
C GLU A 9 -11.56 15.35 -28.90
N ARG A 10 -10.96 14.15 -28.93
CA ARG A 10 -10.58 13.41 -27.71
C ARG A 10 -9.51 14.15 -26.91
N GLU A 11 -8.50 14.70 -27.57
CA GLU A 11 -7.48 15.54 -26.93
C GLU A 11 -8.08 16.86 -26.41
N MET A 12 -9.07 17.43 -27.11
CA MET A 12 -9.79 18.62 -26.65
C MET A 12 -10.58 18.37 -25.35
N VAL A 13 -11.23 17.21 -25.21
CA VAL A 13 -11.89 16.81 -23.95
C VAL A 13 -10.89 16.77 -22.79
N PHE A 14 -9.68 16.29 -23.04
CA PHE A 14 -8.60 16.28 -22.04
C PHE A 14 -8.12 17.69 -21.68
N LEU A 15 -7.87 18.55 -22.68
CA LEU A 15 -7.48 19.94 -22.47
C LEU A 15 -8.53 20.68 -21.64
N LEU A 16 -9.82 20.49 -21.96
CA LEU A 16 -10.93 21.05 -21.19
C LEU A 16 -10.95 20.51 -19.76
N ALA A 17 -10.74 19.21 -19.55
CA ALA A 17 -10.65 18.65 -18.21
C ALA A 17 -9.53 19.31 -17.41
N SER A 18 -8.33 19.44 -17.98
CA SER A 18 -7.18 20.06 -17.32
C SER A 18 -7.45 21.54 -17.00
N GLN A 19 -7.96 22.31 -17.95
CA GLN A 19 -8.27 23.74 -17.77
C GLN A 19 -9.35 23.99 -16.72
N LEU A 20 -10.43 23.19 -16.73
CA LEU A 20 -11.59 23.41 -15.86
C LEU A 20 -11.40 22.83 -14.45
N THR A 21 -10.56 21.81 -14.30
CA THR A 21 -10.39 21.11 -13.02
C THR A 21 -9.02 21.28 -12.37
N GLY A 22 -8.03 21.77 -13.11
CA GLY A 22 -6.63 21.78 -12.69
C GLY A 22 -6.01 20.38 -12.62
N THR A 23 -6.60 19.36 -13.26
CA THR A 23 -6.04 18.01 -13.23
C THR A 23 -5.01 17.81 -14.34
N CYS A 24 -3.90 17.16 -14.01
CA CYS A 24 -2.90 16.69 -14.96
C CYS A 24 -3.17 15.22 -15.25
N GLN A 25 -3.64 14.90 -16.46
CA GLN A 25 -3.98 13.52 -16.81
C GLN A 25 -2.87 12.90 -17.64
N GLU A 26 -2.11 12.00 -17.02
CA GLU A 26 -1.24 11.08 -17.75
C GLU A 26 -1.89 9.69 -17.79
N GLY A 27 -2.10 9.16 -19.00
CA GLY A 27 -2.44 7.76 -19.25
C GLY A 27 -3.76 7.50 -20.01
N ASN A 28 -3.67 6.69 -21.09
CA ASN A 28 -4.75 6.40 -22.04
C ASN A 28 -6.06 5.88 -21.40
N PHE A 29 -6.00 5.14 -20.30
CA PHE A 29 -7.20 4.58 -19.66
C PHE A 29 -8.10 5.68 -19.04
N ARG A 30 -7.51 6.74 -18.49
CA ARG A 30 -8.26 7.85 -17.90
C ARG A 30 -8.90 8.71 -18.98
N HIS A 31 -8.22 8.86 -20.11
CA HIS A 31 -8.72 9.59 -21.29
C HIS A 31 -10.02 8.95 -21.81
N GLU A 32 -10.05 7.62 -21.94
CA GLU A 32 -11.25 6.92 -22.42
C GLU A 32 -12.46 7.07 -21.49
N ILE A 33 -12.27 7.14 -20.17
CA ILE A 33 -13.37 7.33 -19.21
C ILE A 33 -14.03 8.70 -19.41
N LEU A 34 -13.24 9.76 -19.54
CA LEU A 34 -13.76 11.11 -19.71
C LEU A 34 -14.44 11.29 -21.05
N VAL A 35 -13.80 10.81 -22.12
CA VAL A 35 -14.38 10.77 -23.47
C VAL A 35 -15.73 10.03 -23.43
N THR A 36 -15.79 8.85 -22.80
CA THR A 36 -17.03 8.08 -22.66
C THR A 36 -18.10 8.86 -21.88
N ASN A 37 -17.74 9.57 -20.81
CA ASN A 37 -18.68 10.35 -20.02
C ASN A 37 -19.23 11.56 -20.80
N VAL A 38 -18.38 12.24 -21.57
CA VAL A 38 -18.78 13.34 -22.47
C VAL A 38 -19.70 12.82 -23.56
N ILE A 39 -19.35 11.71 -24.23
CA ILE A 39 -20.22 11.07 -25.23
C ILE A 39 -21.59 10.71 -24.65
N ARG A 40 -21.68 10.25 -23.40
CA ARG A 40 -22.98 10.00 -22.74
C ARG A 40 -23.80 11.28 -22.54
N ARG A 41 -23.16 12.43 -22.27
CA ARG A 41 -23.85 13.72 -22.21
C ARG A 41 -24.38 14.13 -23.57
N MET A 42 -23.55 14.00 -24.61
CA MET A 42 -23.92 14.29 -26.00
C MET A 42 -25.13 13.45 -26.44
N HIS A 43 -25.12 12.15 -26.14
CA HIS A 43 -26.27 11.28 -26.40
C HIS A 43 -27.54 11.71 -25.67
N LYS A 44 -27.42 12.17 -24.42
CA LYS A 44 -28.58 12.60 -23.63
C LYS A 44 -29.22 13.87 -24.20
N LEU A 45 -28.42 14.74 -24.80
CA LEU A 45 -28.87 16.02 -25.37
C LEU A 45 -29.09 15.96 -26.89
N ASN A 46 -28.85 14.82 -27.52
CA ASN A 46 -28.92 14.60 -28.96
C ASN A 46 -28.00 15.54 -29.78
N THR A 47 -26.82 15.85 -29.27
CA THR A 47 -25.81 16.64 -30.00
C THR A 47 -24.92 15.70 -30.83
N PRO A 48 -24.70 15.97 -32.14
CA PRO A 48 -24.06 15.03 -33.05
C PRO A 48 -22.52 14.92 -32.89
N ASP A 49 -21.86 16.02 -32.49
CA ASP A 49 -20.40 16.17 -32.38
C ASP A 49 -20.02 17.03 -31.17
N LEU A 50 -18.71 17.07 -30.85
CA LEU A 50 -18.22 17.76 -29.66
C LEU A 50 -18.46 19.27 -29.75
N GLU A 51 -18.28 19.87 -30.92
CA GLU A 51 -18.49 21.29 -31.18
C GLU A 51 -19.93 21.71 -30.86
N SER A 52 -20.92 21.02 -31.44
CA SER A 52 -22.35 21.25 -31.17
C SER A 52 -22.69 21.10 -29.69
N TYR A 53 -22.02 20.19 -28.98
CA TYR A 53 -22.22 20.01 -27.54
C TYR A 53 -21.63 21.15 -26.72
N LEU A 54 -20.45 21.67 -27.08
CA LEU A 54 -19.84 22.81 -26.41
C LEU A 54 -20.65 24.09 -26.65
N GLU A 55 -21.13 24.32 -27.87
CA GLU A 55 -22.07 25.41 -28.19
C GLU A 55 -23.34 25.31 -27.32
N TYR A 56 -23.92 24.11 -27.20
CA TYR A 56 -25.09 23.90 -26.34
C TYR A 56 -24.79 24.25 -24.87
N VAL A 57 -23.60 23.89 -24.37
CA VAL A 57 -23.16 24.21 -23.00
C VAL A 57 -23.05 25.72 -22.79
N GLU A 58 -22.55 26.46 -23.77
CA GLU A 58 -22.47 27.93 -23.73
C GLU A 58 -23.86 28.58 -23.73
N GLU A 59 -24.77 28.12 -24.60
CA GLU A 59 -26.15 28.61 -24.69
C GLU A 59 -26.99 28.25 -23.45
N HIS A 60 -26.66 27.14 -22.78
CA HIS A 60 -27.41 26.61 -21.64
C HIS A 60 -26.52 26.48 -20.40
N PRO A 61 -26.32 27.57 -19.63
CA PRO A 61 -25.45 27.56 -18.44
C PRO A 61 -25.74 26.49 -17.38
N LYS A 62 -26.96 25.92 -17.39
CA LYS A 62 -27.36 24.80 -16.52
C LYS A 62 -26.66 23.48 -16.86
N GLU A 63 -26.12 23.33 -18.06
CA GLU A 63 -25.41 22.13 -18.50
C GLU A 63 -23.93 22.12 -18.09
N MET A 64 -23.32 23.30 -17.86
CA MET A 64 -21.92 23.41 -17.43
C MET A 64 -21.59 22.56 -16.19
N PRO A 65 -22.40 22.54 -15.10
CA PRO A 65 -22.25 21.57 -14.01
C PRO A 65 -22.16 20.10 -14.43
N HIS A 66 -22.92 19.69 -15.45
CA HIS A 66 -22.96 18.32 -15.94
C HIS A 66 -21.75 17.99 -16.82
N LEU A 67 -21.25 18.96 -17.59
CA LEU A 67 -19.97 18.84 -18.29
C LEU A 67 -18.83 18.65 -17.27
N LEU A 68 -18.74 19.52 -16.26
CA LEU A 68 -17.72 19.41 -15.22
C LEU A 68 -17.78 18.06 -14.48
N SER A 69 -18.99 17.56 -14.19
CA SER A 69 -19.20 16.24 -13.60
C SER A 69 -18.75 15.10 -14.51
N ALA A 70 -18.89 15.25 -15.84
CA ALA A 70 -18.42 14.26 -16.82
C ALA A 70 -16.89 14.22 -16.93
N LEU A 71 -16.23 15.36 -16.71
CA LEU A 71 -14.77 15.53 -16.74
C LEU A 71 -14.09 15.12 -15.42
N THR A 72 -14.84 14.63 -14.42
CA THR A 72 -14.33 14.21 -13.11
C THR A 72 -14.62 12.74 -12.84
N ILE A 73 -13.74 12.06 -12.07
CA ILE A 73 -13.87 10.64 -11.75
C ILE A 73 -14.37 10.46 -10.32
N HIS A 74 -15.57 9.91 -10.18
CA HIS A 74 -16.27 9.76 -8.89
C HIS A 74 -16.10 8.35 -8.34
N THR A 75 -15.09 8.12 -7.50
CA THR A 75 -14.95 6.86 -6.76
C THR A 75 -14.89 7.14 -5.26
N THR A 76 -15.98 6.86 -4.56
CA THR A 76 -16.08 7.02 -3.10
C THR A 76 -16.87 5.87 -2.48
N ASN A 77 -16.64 5.60 -1.20
CA ASN A 77 -17.28 4.52 -0.46
C ASN A 77 -17.41 4.89 1.02
N TRP A 78 -18.44 4.35 1.68
CA TRP A 78 -18.64 4.46 3.13
C TRP A 78 -17.44 3.87 3.89
N PHE A 79 -16.94 4.61 4.88
CA PHE A 79 -15.82 4.18 5.73
C PHE A 79 -14.58 3.69 4.96
N ARG A 80 -14.29 4.31 3.80
CA ARG A 80 -13.09 4.04 2.99
C ARG A 80 -11.82 4.27 3.80
N GLU A 81 -10.85 3.36 3.72
CA GLU A 81 -9.58 3.42 4.47
C GLU A 81 -9.80 3.45 6.00
N LYS A 82 -10.42 2.37 6.53
CA LYS A 82 -10.78 2.18 7.95
C LYS A 82 -9.76 2.67 9.00
N PRO A 83 -8.43 2.49 8.83
CA PRO A 83 -7.45 2.98 9.80
C PRO A 83 -7.55 4.49 10.12
N HIS A 84 -7.99 5.32 9.17
CA HIS A 84 -8.14 6.77 9.39
C HIS A 84 -9.25 7.08 10.40
N TYR A 85 -10.36 6.36 10.38
CA TYR A 85 -11.44 6.56 11.36
C TYR A 85 -11.03 6.13 12.77
N ASN A 86 -10.22 5.07 12.89
CA ASN A 86 -9.68 4.65 14.19
C ASN A 86 -8.77 5.71 14.80
N ASN A 87 -7.92 6.35 13.99
CA ASN A 87 -7.06 7.44 14.45
C ASN A 87 -7.89 8.69 14.76
N PHE A 88 -8.93 8.95 13.97
CA PHE A 88 -9.84 10.08 14.17
C PHE A 88 -10.58 9.99 15.52
N VAL A 89 -11.06 8.81 15.94
CA VAL A 89 -11.68 8.63 17.26
C VAL A 89 -10.71 9.02 18.39
N LYS A 90 -9.45 8.56 18.33
CA LYS A 90 -8.41 8.93 19.31
C LYS A 90 -8.13 10.44 19.30
N LEU A 91 -8.18 11.06 18.13
CA LEU A 91 -8.01 12.50 17.98
C LEU A 91 -9.16 13.26 18.65
N LEU A 92 -10.41 12.83 18.46
CA LEU A 92 -11.57 13.43 19.12
C LEU A 92 -11.47 13.33 20.65
N GLU A 93 -11.03 12.19 21.18
CA GLU A 93 -10.79 12.00 22.62
C GLU A 93 -9.76 13.00 23.16
N ASN A 94 -8.64 13.16 22.46
CA ASN A 94 -7.59 14.10 22.86
C ASN A 94 -8.05 15.56 22.73
N TYR A 95 -8.74 15.90 21.65
CA TYR A 95 -9.28 17.24 21.42
C TYR A 95 -10.28 17.63 22.50
N HIS A 96 -11.23 16.75 22.82
CA HIS A 96 -12.25 17.04 23.82
C HIS A 96 -11.65 17.27 25.22
N LYS A 97 -10.59 16.54 25.58
CA LYS A 97 -9.84 16.75 26.82
C LYS A 97 -9.11 18.09 26.86
N GLN A 98 -8.51 18.50 25.74
CA GLN A 98 -7.68 19.72 25.68
C GLN A 98 -8.52 20.99 25.49
N HIS A 99 -9.67 20.89 24.83
CA HIS A 99 -10.50 22.03 24.44
C HIS A 99 -11.96 21.81 24.86
N PRO A 100 -12.25 21.74 26.18
CA PRO A 100 -13.62 21.55 26.65
C PRO A 100 -14.53 22.67 26.13
N ASN A 101 -15.73 22.30 25.68
CA ASN A 101 -16.76 23.19 25.12
C ASN A 101 -16.38 23.94 23.83
N LYS A 102 -15.24 23.63 23.18
CA LYS A 102 -14.97 24.14 21.83
C LYS A 102 -15.55 23.20 20.78
N LYS A 103 -16.22 23.80 19.80
CA LYS A 103 -16.74 23.10 18.63
C LYS A 103 -15.58 22.54 17.79
N PHE A 104 -15.68 21.29 17.36
CA PHE A 104 -14.75 20.64 16.45
C PHE A 104 -15.19 20.81 15.00
N VAL A 105 -14.37 21.42 14.15
CA VAL A 105 -14.72 21.74 12.76
C VAL A 105 -13.80 20.97 11.82
N MET A 106 -14.38 20.18 10.94
CA MET A 106 -13.67 19.35 9.98
C MET A 106 -13.96 19.77 8.54
N LEU A 107 -13.00 19.56 7.64
CA LEU A 107 -13.16 19.64 6.19
C LEU A 107 -12.82 18.29 5.51
N SER A 108 -13.71 17.80 4.66
CA SER A 108 -13.42 16.87 3.57
C SER A 108 -13.27 17.71 2.30
N ALA A 109 -12.04 17.80 1.78
CA ALA A 109 -11.69 18.73 0.72
C ALA A 109 -12.02 18.20 -0.70
N ALA A 110 -12.39 16.92 -0.81
CA ALA A 110 -12.87 16.27 -2.04
C ALA A 110 -13.96 15.25 -1.66
N CYS A 111 -15.17 15.73 -1.38
CA CYS A 111 -16.22 14.92 -0.75
C CYS A 111 -17.00 14.03 -1.72
N SER A 112 -16.85 14.21 -3.03
CA SER A 112 -17.61 13.54 -4.08
C SER A 112 -19.11 13.52 -3.76
N THR A 113 -19.77 12.37 -3.81
CA THR A 113 -21.20 12.20 -3.50
C THR A 113 -21.54 12.20 -2.02
N GLY A 114 -20.59 12.49 -1.13
CA GLY A 114 -20.80 12.80 0.29
C GLY A 114 -20.50 11.67 1.28
N GLU A 115 -20.24 10.45 0.83
CA GLU A 115 -20.00 9.28 1.68
C GLU A 115 -18.88 9.50 2.72
N GLU A 116 -17.81 10.22 2.35
CA GLU A 116 -16.73 10.56 3.28
C GLU A 116 -17.21 11.48 4.40
N VAL A 117 -17.89 12.58 4.05
CA VAL A 117 -18.46 13.55 4.99
C VAL A 117 -19.41 12.87 5.95
N TRP A 118 -20.33 12.05 5.43
CA TRP A 118 -21.30 11.34 6.25
C TRP A 118 -20.66 10.29 7.15
N SER A 119 -19.61 9.60 6.68
CA SER A 119 -18.87 8.64 7.51
C SER A 119 -18.21 9.33 8.70
N PHE A 120 -17.54 10.48 8.49
CA PHE A 120 -16.95 11.25 9.59
C PHE A 120 -18.01 11.86 10.52
N ALA A 121 -19.12 12.36 9.96
CA ALA A 121 -20.21 12.92 10.75
C ALA A 121 -20.89 11.87 11.65
N LEU A 122 -21.02 10.63 11.17
CA LEU A 122 -21.51 9.51 11.96
C LEU A 122 -20.58 9.19 13.15
N VAL A 123 -19.26 9.23 12.94
CA VAL A 123 -18.27 9.04 14.01
C VAL A 123 -18.37 10.19 15.04
N CYS A 124 -18.43 11.44 14.58
CA CYS A 124 -18.58 12.61 15.44
C CYS A 124 -19.88 12.56 16.25
N GLU A 125 -21.00 12.17 15.65
CA GLU A 125 -22.27 12.05 16.35
C GLU A 125 -22.27 10.92 17.37
N TRP A 126 -21.71 9.77 17.04
CA TRP A 126 -21.50 8.68 18.00
C TRP A 126 -20.64 9.14 19.19
N PHE A 127 -19.57 9.90 18.92
CA PHE A 127 -18.72 10.45 19.97
C PHE A 127 -19.46 11.46 20.84
N ARG A 128 -20.26 12.35 20.22
CA ARG A 128 -21.10 13.34 20.90
C ARG A 128 -22.12 12.71 21.83
N GLN A 129 -22.77 11.62 21.41
CA GLN A 129 -23.74 10.90 22.23
C GLN A 129 -23.12 10.28 23.48
N LYS A 130 -21.81 10.00 23.47
CA LYS A 130 -21.05 9.47 24.61
C LYS A 130 -20.38 10.54 25.47
N ASN A 131 -20.16 11.74 24.93
CA ASN A 131 -19.40 12.80 25.57
C ASN A 131 -20.22 14.10 25.58
N PRO A 132 -21.04 14.32 26.62
CA PRO A 132 -21.80 15.56 26.79
C PRO A 132 -20.89 16.80 26.72
N GLY A 133 -21.31 17.85 26.01
CA GLY A 133 -20.52 19.07 25.82
C GLY A 133 -19.59 19.06 24.61
N PHE A 134 -19.43 17.94 23.91
CA PHE A 134 -18.83 17.93 22.59
C PHE A 134 -19.83 18.46 21.54
N ASP A 135 -19.37 19.27 20.59
CA ASP A 135 -20.15 19.68 19.41
C ASP A 135 -19.24 19.75 18.19
N PHE A 136 -19.82 19.60 17.00
CA PHE A 136 -19.03 19.48 15.77
C PHE A 136 -19.71 20.06 14.54
N GLU A 137 -18.90 20.29 13.51
CA GLU A 137 -19.33 20.54 12.13
C GLU A 137 -18.43 19.79 11.15
N VAL A 138 -19.02 19.25 10.09
CA VAL A 138 -18.28 18.63 8.98
C VAL A 138 -18.61 19.38 7.69
N HIS A 139 -17.57 19.90 7.04
CA HIS A 139 -17.68 20.63 5.79
C HIS A 139 -17.20 19.71 4.66
N GLY A 140 -17.98 19.59 3.60
CA GLY A 140 -17.64 18.88 2.37
C GLY A 140 -17.44 19.87 1.24
N ARG A 141 -16.30 19.78 0.55
CA ARG A 141 -16.03 20.52 -0.67
C ARG A 141 -15.75 19.56 -1.80
N ASP A 142 -16.25 19.88 -2.97
CA ASP A 142 -15.89 19.18 -4.20
C ASP A 142 -15.99 20.14 -5.38
N ILE A 143 -15.19 19.92 -6.41
CA ILE A 143 -15.26 20.72 -7.63
C ILE A 143 -16.53 20.40 -8.43
N ASP A 144 -17.08 19.18 -8.30
CA ASP A 144 -18.28 18.77 -9.02
C ASP A 144 -19.59 19.21 -8.30
N PRO A 145 -20.29 20.26 -8.79
CA PRO A 145 -21.55 20.71 -8.22
C PRO A 145 -22.67 19.66 -8.28
N VAL A 146 -22.64 18.72 -9.22
CA VAL A 146 -23.64 17.64 -9.32
C VAL A 146 -23.45 16.64 -8.19
N SER A 147 -22.21 16.27 -7.90
CA SER A 147 -21.86 15.40 -6.76
C SER A 147 -22.16 16.08 -5.43
N VAL A 148 -21.83 17.37 -5.29
CA VAL A 148 -22.22 18.20 -4.13
C VAL A 148 -23.73 18.23 -3.93
N ALA A 149 -24.51 18.39 -5.01
CA ALA A 149 -25.97 18.38 -4.92
C ALA A 149 -26.52 17.01 -4.47
N LYS A 150 -25.91 15.91 -4.92
CA LYS A 150 -26.24 14.55 -4.42
C LYS A 150 -25.89 14.40 -2.95
N ALA A 151 -24.71 14.86 -2.53
CA ALA A 151 -24.27 14.84 -1.14
C ALA A 151 -25.25 15.60 -0.23
N LYS A 152 -25.68 16.81 -0.64
CA LYS A 152 -26.69 17.61 0.08
C LYS A 152 -28.03 16.90 0.24
N LYS A 153 -28.48 16.14 -0.78
CA LYS A 153 -29.73 15.38 -0.69
C LYS A 153 -29.67 14.28 0.37
N CYS A 154 -28.49 13.71 0.62
CA CYS A 154 -28.26 12.68 1.63
C CYS A 154 -29.21 11.47 1.49
N ILE A 155 -29.38 10.97 0.27
CA ILE A 155 -30.23 9.81 -0.03
C ILE A 155 -29.38 8.78 -0.77
N TYR A 156 -29.27 7.58 -0.20
CA TYR A 156 -28.42 6.51 -0.69
C TYR A 156 -29.16 5.17 -0.73
N ASN A 157 -28.67 4.21 -1.51
CA ASN A 157 -29.28 2.88 -1.60
C ASN A 157 -29.00 2.06 -0.34
N ALA A 158 -30.03 1.41 0.23
CA ALA A 158 -29.94 0.60 1.45
C ALA A 158 -28.87 -0.51 1.39
N SER A 159 -28.54 -1.02 0.21
CA SER A 159 -27.46 -2.00 0.03
C SER A 159 -26.08 -1.47 0.47
N ALA A 160 -25.85 -0.15 0.43
CA ALA A 160 -24.59 0.45 0.87
C ALA A 160 -24.44 0.48 2.40
N MET A 161 -25.52 0.28 3.16
CA MET A 161 -25.47 0.24 4.63
C MET A 161 -24.57 -0.87 5.18
N LYS A 162 -24.35 -1.95 4.42
CA LYS A 162 -23.43 -3.04 4.81
C LYS A 162 -21.99 -2.58 5.03
N HIS A 163 -21.63 -1.42 4.49
CA HIS A 163 -20.30 -0.82 4.64
C HIS A 163 -20.20 0.13 5.85
N ILE A 164 -21.31 0.43 6.51
CA ILE A 164 -21.37 1.27 7.72
C ILE A 164 -21.22 0.37 8.95
N PRO A 165 -20.23 0.59 9.82
CA PRO A 165 -20.07 -0.19 11.04
C PRO A 165 -21.32 -0.15 11.95
N PRO A 166 -21.70 -1.27 12.59
CA PRO A 166 -22.94 -1.39 13.35
C PRO A 166 -23.16 -0.33 14.42
N GLU A 167 -22.08 0.11 15.07
CA GLU A 167 -22.09 1.11 16.14
C GLU A 167 -22.60 2.50 15.67
N TYR A 168 -22.53 2.79 14.38
CA TYR A 168 -22.99 4.06 13.80
C TYR A 168 -24.40 3.99 13.21
N LEU A 169 -24.97 2.79 13.04
CA LEU A 169 -26.26 2.59 12.38
C LEU A 169 -27.44 3.26 13.09
N LYS A 170 -27.32 3.58 14.38
CA LYS A 170 -28.35 4.28 15.15
C LYS A 170 -28.79 5.61 14.51
N ASN A 171 -27.87 6.29 13.82
CA ASN A 171 -28.15 7.57 13.16
C ASN A 171 -28.44 7.42 11.66
N VAL A 172 -28.68 6.19 11.19
CA VAL A 172 -29.00 5.86 9.80
C VAL A 172 -30.47 5.46 9.69
N LEU A 173 -31.25 6.24 8.94
CA LEU A 173 -32.70 6.09 8.83
C LEU A 173 -33.06 5.41 7.51
N LYS A 174 -33.63 4.21 7.58
CA LYS A 174 -34.14 3.48 6.40
C LYS A 174 -35.47 4.08 5.94
N GLY A 175 -35.62 4.24 4.62
CA GLY A 175 -36.87 4.66 4.01
C GLY A 175 -37.93 3.57 4.08
N SER A 176 -39.20 3.98 4.11
CA SER A 176 -40.38 3.11 4.06
C SER A 176 -41.31 3.51 2.91
N GLY A 177 -42.25 2.64 2.55
CA GLY A 177 -43.21 2.88 1.46
C GLY A 177 -42.52 3.21 0.13
N LYS A 178 -42.80 4.39 -0.43
CA LYS A 178 -42.21 4.87 -1.70
C LYS A 178 -40.70 5.10 -1.67
N THR A 179 -40.10 5.11 -0.48
CA THR A 179 -38.65 5.25 -0.27
C THR A 179 -37.99 3.94 0.20
N ASN A 180 -38.71 2.82 0.11
CA ASN A 180 -38.16 1.51 0.43
C ASN A 180 -36.91 1.21 -0.41
N GLY A 181 -35.88 0.63 0.21
CA GLY A 181 -34.59 0.40 -0.44
C GLY A 181 -33.64 1.61 -0.46
N LEU A 182 -34.01 2.73 0.19
CA LEU A 182 -33.14 3.89 0.40
C LEU A 182 -32.87 4.13 1.89
N PHE A 183 -31.85 4.92 2.19
CA PHE A 183 -31.60 5.44 3.53
C PHE A 183 -31.10 6.89 3.50
N THR A 184 -31.23 7.56 4.64
CA THR A 184 -30.72 8.91 4.91
C THR A 184 -30.09 8.97 6.31
N MET A 185 -29.48 10.11 6.65
CA MET A 185 -28.94 10.37 7.99
C MET A 185 -29.98 11.05 8.89
N SER A 186 -29.86 10.85 10.20
CA SER A 186 -30.68 11.54 11.19
C SER A 186 -30.55 13.07 11.09
N LYS A 187 -31.54 13.82 11.60
CA LYS A 187 -31.52 15.29 11.53
C LYS A 187 -30.34 15.87 12.32
N GLU A 188 -29.96 15.21 13.40
CA GLU A 188 -28.86 15.59 14.28
C GLU A 188 -27.52 15.60 13.53
N VAL A 189 -27.30 14.61 12.65
CA VAL A 189 -26.12 14.52 11.79
C VAL A 189 -26.21 15.53 10.64
N ARG A 190 -27.36 15.58 9.94
CA ARG A 190 -27.54 16.45 8.75
C ARG A 190 -27.38 17.93 9.06
N ASN A 191 -27.89 18.40 10.20
CA ASN A 191 -27.80 19.80 10.60
C ASN A 191 -26.37 20.27 10.94
N ARG A 192 -25.40 19.35 10.98
CA ARG A 192 -23.97 19.64 11.25
C ARG A 192 -23.08 19.44 10.02
N CYS A 193 -23.68 19.08 8.88
CA CYS A 193 -22.94 18.83 7.65
C CYS A 193 -23.25 19.91 6.62
N PHE A 194 -22.20 20.55 6.09
CA PHE A 194 -22.31 21.64 5.13
C PHE A 194 -21.57 21.26 3.86
N PHE A 195 -22.09 21.65 2.70
CA PHE A 195 -21.52 21.28 1.41
C PHE A 195 -21.41 22.48 0.47
N GLU A 196 -20.27 22.61 -0.18
CA GLU A 196 -19.91 23.72 -1.04
C GLU A 196 -19.25 23.18 -2.32
N ALA A 197 -19.63 23.72 -3.48
CA ALA A 197 -18.93 23.42 -4.73
C ALA A 197 -17.73 24.36 -4.84
N ARG A 198 -16.51 23.83 -4.76
CA ARG A 198 -15.27 24.61 -4.68
C ARG A 198 -14.06 23.81 -5.15
N SER A 199 -13.15 24.46 -5.86
CA SER A 199 -11.91 23.82 -6.32
C SER A 199 -10.85 23.78 -5.23
N LEU A 200 -10.01 22.74 -5.25
CA LEU A 200 -8.78 22.68 -4.45
C LEU A 200 -7.74 23.73 -4.88
N THR A 201 -7.84 24.20 -6.13
CA THR A 201 -6.96 25.21 -6.69
C THR A 201 -7.42 26.65 -6.42
N ASP A 202 -8.56 26.84 -5.76
CA ASP A 202 -9.03 28.17 -5.37
C ASP A 202 -8.16 28.77 -4.26
N ASN A 203 -7.94 30.08 -4.29
CA ASN A 203 -7.23 30.76 -3.22
C ASN A 203 -8.05 30.78 -1.92
N ILE A 204 -7.36 30.69 -0.79
CA ILE A 204 -7.95 30.78 0.55
C ILE A 204 -7.90 32.24 0.99
N SER A 205 -9.07 32.83 1.28
CA SER A 205 -9.13 34.17 1.83
C SER A 205 -8.64 34.19 3.29
N SER A 206 -8.04 35.30 3.74
CA SER A 206 -7.66 35.48 5.15
C SER A 206 -8.86 35.42 6.11
N SER A 207 -10.07 35.68 5.62
CA SER A 207 -11.33 35.59 6.38
C SER A 207 -11.93 34.17 6.44
N GLU A 208 -11.27 33.19 5.83
CA GLU A 208 -11.82 31.84 5.69
C GLU A 208 -11.74 31.03 6.99
N LYS A 209 -12.75 30.19 7.22
CA LYS A 209 -12.87 29.34 8.41
C LYS A 209 -11.64 28.44 8.58
N LYS A 210 -11.15 28.32 9.81
CA LYS A 210 -10.09 27.36 10.16
C LYS A 210 -10.68 26.03 10.60
N PHE A 211 -9.97 24.94 10.30
CA PHE A 211 -10.39 23.58 10.58
C PHE A 211 -9.48 22.91 11.61
N ASN A 212 -10.05 22.08 12.48
CA ASN A 212 -9.31 21.21 13.38
C ASN A 212 -8.75 19.99 12.65
N TYR A 213 -9.47 19.54 11.61
CA TYR A 213 -9.12 18.35 10.84
C TYR A 213 -9.47 18.54 9.38
N VAL A 214 -8.52 18.29 8.49
CA VAL A 214 -8.71 18.33 7.04
C VAL A 214 -8.39 16.97 6.45
N VAL A 215 -9.26 16.47 5.59
CA VAL A 215 -9.08 15.23 4.84
C VAL A 215 -9.06 15.54 3.36
N VAL A 216 -8.06 15.04 2.65
CA VAL A 216 -7.91 15.14 1.20
C VAL A 216 -7.41 13.80 0.68
N ARG A 217 -8.33 12.88 0.34
CA ARG A 217 -7.97 11.49 0.00
C ARG A 217 -8.34 11.14 -1.42
N ASN A 218 -7.45 10.39 -2.06
CA ASN A 218 -7.60 9.79 -3.38
C ASN A 218 -7.96 10.81 -4.47
N VAL A 219 -7.42 12.02 -4.34
CA VAL A 219 -7.63 13.15 -5.26
C VAL A 219 -6.30 13.81 -5.68
N LEU A 220 -5.26 13.73 -4.83
CA LEU A 220 -3.93 14.30 -5.15
C LEU A 220 -3.28 13.57 -6.32
N ILE A 221 -3.67 12.32 -6.57
CA ILE A 221 -3.27 11.50 -7.72
C ILE A 221 -3.69 12.06 -9.10
N TYR A 222 -4.48 13.13 -9.14
CA TYR A 222 -4.92 13.80 -10.36
C TYR A 222 -4.19 15.11 -10.64
N PHE A 223 -3.24 15.52 -9.79
CA PHE A 223 -2.54 16.80 -9.90
C PHE A 223 -1.04 16.57 -10.18
N SER A 224 -0.40 17.54 -10.82
CA SER A 224 1.07 17.57 -10.95
C SER A 224 1.75 17.75 -9.58
N PRO A 225 3.03 17.37 -9.42
CA PRO A 225 3.78 17.60 -8.18
C PRO A 225 3.75 19.06 -7.70
N GLU A 226 3.83 20.02 -8.62
CA GLU A 226 3.79 21.45 -8.33
C GLU A 226 2.42 21.88 -7.79
N GLU A 227 1.33 21.40 -8.41
CA GLU A 227 -0.02 21.66 -7.95
C GLU A 227 -0.30 21.00 -6.59
N VAL A 228 0.19 19.77 -6.37
CA VAL A 228 0.10 19.09 -5.08
C VAL A 228 0.77 19.91 -3.98
N ASP A 229 1.98 20.44 -4.21
CA ASP A 229 2.67 21.30 -3.24
C ASP A 229 1.84 22.55 -2.88
N GLN A 230 1.23 23.22 -3.88
CA GLN A 230 0.37 24.37 -3.63
C GLN A 230 -0.91 24.01 -2.88
N ILE A 231 -1.56 22.91 -3.24
CA ILE A 231 -2.75 22.39 -2.56
C ILE A 231 -2.43 22.08 -1.10
N ILE A 232 -1.34 21.36 -0.83
CA ILE A 232 -0.95 21.00 0.54
C ILE A 232 -0.63 22.26 1.36
N LYS A 233 0.14 23.22 0.83
CA LYS A 233 0.42 24.49 1.53
C LYS A 233 -0.86 25.24 1.89
N ARG A 234 -1.85 25.28 0.98
CA ARG A 234 -3.16 25.89 1.23
C ARG A 234 -3.96 25.16 2.29
N LEU A 235 -4.08 23.83 2.21
CA LEU A 235 -4.80 23.03 3.19
C LEU A 235 -4.14 23.09 4.58
N LEU A 236 -2.82 23.12 4.66
CA LEU A 236 -2.12 23.41 5.91
C LEU A 236 -2.42 24.84 6.38
N GLY A 237 -2.51 25.81 5.48
CA GLY A 237 -2.95 27.17 5.79
C GLY A 237 -4.36 27.24 6.38
N SER A 238 -5.27 26.32 6.03
CA SER A 238 -6.65 26.29 6.56
C SER A 238 -6.77 25.62 7.93
N LEU A 239 -5.75 24.90 8.40
CA LEU A 239 -5.75 24.28 9.72
C LEU A 239 -5.50 25.30 10.85
N VAL A 240 -6.11 25.06 12.01
CA VAL A 240 -5.68 25.68 13.29
C VAL A 240 -4.26 25.26 13.68
N SER A 241 -3.66 25.88 14.69
CA SER A 241 -2.25 25.67 15.08
C SER A 241 -1.93 24.22 15.47
N ASP A 242 -2.87 23.53 16.11
CA ASP A 242 -2.80 22.11 16.51
C ASP A 242 -3.61 21.19 15.56
N GLY A 243 -3.95 21.70 14.37
CA GLY A 243 -4.77 20.99 13.40
C GLY A 243 -4.05 19.81 12.73
N VAL A 244 -4.86 18.90 12.19
CA VAL A 244 -4.39 17.66 11.58
C VAL A 244 -4.86 17.53 10.13
N LEU A 245 -3.96 17.10 9.25
CA LEU A 245 -4.20 16.81 7.85
C LEU A 245 -4.11 15.29 7.62
N THR A 246 -5.06 14.70 6.91
CA THR A 246 -5.00 13.31 6.46
C THR A 246 -5.13 13.21 4.95
N VAL A 247 -4.22 12.47 4.33
CA VAL A 247 -4.23 12.16 2.89
C VAL A 247 -4.43 10.66 2.65
N GLY A 248 -4.69 10.24 1.42
CA GLY A 248 -4.87 8.83 1.08
C GLY A 248 -3.59 8.02 1.32
N HIS A 249 -3.73 6.69 1.47
CA HIS A 249 -2.59 5.82 1.76
C HIS A 249 -1.48 5.92 0.69
N SER A 250 -1.85 5.98 -0.58
CA SER A 250 -0.94 6.09 -1.72
C SER A 250 -0.48 7.53 -2.02
N GLU A 251 -0.92 8.50 -1.21
CA GLU A 251 -0.68 9.94 -1.42
C GLU A 251 0.21 10.52 -0.31
N ALA A 252 0.97 9.67 0.39
CA ALA A 252 1.82 10.10 1.48
C ALA A 252 2.76 11.24 1.03
N ILE A 253 2.74 12.34 1.79
CA ILE A 253 3.49 13.56 1.50
C ILE A 253 4.76 13.61 2.34
N ASP A 254 5.79 14.32 1.86
CA ASP A 254 7.00 14.55 2.65
C ASP A 254 6.72 15.54 3.79
N TYR A 255 6.41 15.01 4.97
CA TYR A 255 6.12 15.81 6.16
C TYR A 255 7.24 16.77 6.56
N ARG A 256 8.50 16.51 6.16
CA ARG A 256 9.64 17.38 6.46
C ARG A 256 9.61 18.65 5.62
N GLN A 257 9.23 18.54 4.34
CA GLN A 257 9.07 19.69 3.44
C GLN A 257 8.08 20.71 4.00
N TYR A 258 7.03 20.25 4.68
CA TYR A 258 5.96 21.10 5.19
C TYR A 258 6.06 21.44 6.68
N ASN A 259 7.13 21.02 7.36
CA ASN A 259 7.30 21.19 8.81
C ASN A 259 6.10 20.68 9.63
N ILE A 260 5.62 19.48 9.28
CA ILE A 260 4.54 18.76 9.97
C ILE A 260 5.04 17.42 10.52
N SER A 261 4.35 16.86 11.50
CA SER A 261 4.71 15.60 12.16
C SER A 261 3.81 14.46 11.69
N LEU A 262 4.39 13.34 11.25
CA LEU A 262 3.64 12.14 10.90
C LEU A 262 3.07 11.47 12.16
N MET A 263 1.75 11.31 12.22
CA MET A 263 1.01 10.59 13.28
C MET A 263 0.73 9.12 12.92
N GLY A 264 1.00 8.72 11.67
CA GLY A 264 0.78 7.38 11.12
C GLY A 264 -0.44 7.29 10.20
N ASN A 265 -0.47 6.29 9.31
CA ASN A 265 -1.49 6.12 8.26
C ASN A 265 -1.78 7.43 7.51
N SER A 266 -0.75 8.01 6.89
CA SER A 266 -0.86 9.23 6.08
C SER A 266 -1.59 10.41 6.77
N THR A 267 -1.48 10.49 8.10
CA THR A 267 -2.07 11.54 8.94
C THR A 267 -0.95 12.35 9.59
N TYR A 268 -1.07 13.68 9.56
CA TYR A 268 -0.01 14.62 9.93
C TYR A 268 -0.55 15.74 10.82
N SER A 269 0.18 16.12 11.86
CA SER A 269 -0.14 17.29 12.70
C SER A 269 0.83 18.45 12.43
N LYS A 270 0.37 19.68 12.62
CA LYS A 270 1.27 20.84 12.62
C LYS A 270 2.26 20.78 13.79
N VAL A 271 3.52 21.10 13.52
CA VAL A 271 4.53 21.29 14.57
C VAL A 271 4.28 22.64 15.23
N LEU A 272 3.89 22.63 16.51
CA LEU A 272 3.70 23.86 17.30
C LEU A 272 5.05 24.57 17.48
N THR A 273 5.13 25.84 17.03
CA THR A 273 6.31 26.68 17.27
C THR A 273 6.44 27.01 18.77
N GLN A 274 7.63 27.40 19.23
CA GLN A 274 7.82 27.85 20.62
C GLN A 274 6.85 28.97 21.02
N LYS A 275 6.53 29.87 20.08
CA LYS A 275 5.55 30.95 20.24
C LYS A 275 4.10 30.44 20.38
N ASP A 276 3.76 29.33 19.73
CA ASP A 276 2.45 28.66 19.87
C ASP A 276 2.37 27.82 21.15
N LYS A 277 3.49 27.21 21.56
CA LYS A 277 3.63 26.57 22.87
C LYS A 277 3.49 27.58 24.00
N ASP A 278 4.01 28.80 23.84
CA ASP A 278 3.86 29.90 24.81
C ASP A 278 2.43 30.46 24.87
N ARG A 279 1.69 30.45 23.75
CA ARG A 279 0.26 30.81 23.75
C ARG A 279 -0.63 29.74 24.40
N THR A 280 -0.36 28.47 24.11
CA THR A 280 -1.10 27.34 24.71
C THR A 280 -0.73 27.11 26.17
N SER A 281 0.53 27.34 26.55
CA SER A 281 0.99 27.30 27.94
C SER A 281 0.44 28.46 28.77
N ASN A 282 0.30 29.67 28.21
CA ASN A 282 -0.34 30.79 28.94
C ASN A 282 -1.85 30.59 29.17
N LEU A 283 -2.52 29.77 28.36
CA LEU A 283 -3.92 29.38 28.57
C LEU A 283 -4.06 28.24 29.59
N SER A 284 -3.09 27.31 29.68
CA SER A 284 -3.08 26.21 30.66
C SER A 284 -2.44 26.58 32.01
N ALA A 285 -1.49 27.52 32.04
CA ALA A 285 -0.84 28.01 33.26
C ALA A 285 -1.78 28.82 34.16
N ARG A 286 -2.95 29.24 33.64
CA ARG A 286 -4.03 29.80 34.45
C ARG A 286 -4.84 28.74 35.20
N ALA A 287 -4.63 27.45 34.92
CA ALA A 287 -5.41 26.35 35.47
C ALA A 287 -4.62 25.38 36.36
N THR A 288 -3.29 25.28 36.26
CA THR A 288 -2.52 24.39 37.16
C THR A 288 -1.10 24.88 37.34
N GLY A 289 -0.78 25.36 38.55
CA GLY A 289 0.60 25.56 38.97
C GLY A 289 1.26 24.22 39.26
N LEU A 290 2.43 23.98 38.65
CA LEU A 290 3.56 23.20 39.17
C LEU A 290 4.72 23.30 38.17
N LYS A 291 5.91 23.57 38.70
CA LYS A 291 7.21 23.70 38.02
C LYS A 291 7.79 22.34 37.68
N ASP A 292 8.54 22.29 36.57
CA ASP A 292 9.84 21.58 36.33
C ASP A 292 9.90 21.02 34.91
N SER A 293 11.04 20.84 34.25
CA SER A 293 12.42 21.31 34.40
C SER A 293 13.07 21.01 33.03
N SER A 294 14.07 21.80 32.67
CA SER A 294 14.70 21.85 31.36
C SER A 294 15.44 20.58 30.96
N VAL A 295 15.19 20.09 29.74
CA VAL A 295 16.12 19.17 29.02
C VAL A 295 16.45 19.79 27.66
N SER A 296 17.71 20.17 27.49
CA SER A 296 18.29 20.64 26.24
C SER A 296 18.58 19.46 25.32
N VAL A 297 17.97 19.45 24.12
CA VAL A 297 18.32 18.51 23.04
C VAL A 297 19.14 19.25 22.00
N ASN A 298 20.42 18.86 21.89
CA ASN A 298 21.34 19.31 20.86
C ASN A 298 20.82 18.88 19.48
N VAL A 299 20.69 19.85 18.58
CA VAL A 299 20.38 19.65 17.16
C VAL A 299 21.63 19.09 16.49
N ILE A 300 21.62 17.80 16.15
CA ILE A 300 22.61 17.21 15.25
C ILE A 300 22.20 17.60 13.83
N SER A 301 22.96 18.53 13.25
CA SER A 301 22.95 18.82 11.82
C SER A 301 23.44 17.59 11.05
N THR A 302 22.60 17.03 10.18
CA THR A 302 23.04 16.05 9.18
C THR A 302 22.70 16.55 7.78
N ASN A 303 23.75 16.95 7.07
CA ASN A 303 23.78 17.14 5.62
C ASN A 303 23.14 15.94 4.91
N MET A 304 22.18 16.17 4.00
CA MET A 304 21.78 15.20 2.98
C MET A 304 21.80 15.83 1.59
N SER A 305 22.40 15.09 0.67
CA SER A 305 22.53 15.34 -0.78
C SER A 305 21.19 15.29 -1.53
N PRO A 306 21.08 15.89 -2.74
CA PRO A 306 19.82 15.98 -3.49
C PRO A 306 19.40 14.61 -4.07
N LYS A 307 18.12 14.25 -3.97
CA LYS A 307 17.54 13.06 -4.63
C LYS A 307 17.50 13.23 -6.16
N LYS A 308 17.84 12.18 -6.93
CA LYS A 308 17.76 12.11 -8.41
C LYS A 308 16.35 12.47 -8.91
N SER A 309 16.28 13.20 -10.03
CA SER A 309 15.02 13.67 -10.63
C SER A 309 14.19 12.57 -11.32
N LYS A 310 14.81 11.50 -11.85
CA LYS A 310 14.17 10.27 -12.37
C LYS A 310 15.13 9.08 -12.29
N TYR A 311 14.61 7.86 -12.09
CA TYR A 311 15.38 6.61 -12.18
C TYR A 311 15.51 6.14 -13.63
N LYS A 312 16.70 5.74 -14.06
CA LYS A 312 16.94 5.23 -15.41
C LYS A 312 16.67 3.74 -15.48
N VAL A 313 15.83 3.30 -16.42
CA VAL A 313 15.46 1.90 -16.62
C VAL A 313 15.92 1.41 -17.98
N LEU A 314 16.68 0.31 -18.03
CA LEU A 314 17.02 -0.36 -19.28
C LEU A 314 16.05 -1.53 -19.51
N ILE A 315 15.27 -1.46 -20.59
CA ILE A 315 14.35 -2.51 -21.02
C ILE A 315 15.03 -3.30 -22.13
N VAL A 316 15.27 -4.59 -21.90
CA VAL A 316 15.89 -5.50 -22.87
C VAL A 316 14.88 -6.58 -23.22
N ASP A 317 14.31 -6.54 -24.41
CA ASP A 317 13.32 -7.52 -24.89
C ASP A 317 13.36 -7.56 -26.43
N ASP A 318 13.33 -8.73 -27.05
CA ASP A 318 13.44 -8.88 -28.51
C ASP A 318 12.14 -8.55 -29.25
N SER A 319 11.00 -8.60 -28.55
CA SER A 319 9.68 -8.34 -29.11
C SER A 319 9.38 -6.85 -29.18
N PRO A 320 9.17 -6.28 -30.39
CA PRO A 320 8.86 -4.85 -30.52
C PRO A 320 7.57 -4.46 -29.80
N THR A 321 6.60 -5.37 -29.73
CA THR A 321 5.32 -5.17 -29.03
C THR A 321 5.54 -5.09 -27.52
N VAL A 322 6.29 -6.04 -26.94
CA VAL A 322 6.56 -6.06 -25.50
C VAL A 322 7.45 -4.88 -25.11
N ARG A 323 8.49 -4.56 -25.90
CA ARG A 323 9.29 -3.33 -25.72
C ARG A 323 8.45 -2.08 -25.68
N SER A 324 7.58 -1.87 -26.68
CA SER A 324 6.72 -0.66 -26.75
C SER A 324 5.77 -0.57 -25.55
N MET A 325 5.21 -1.72 -25.14
CA MET A 325 4.30 -1.82 -24.01
C MET A 325 5.00 -1.53 -22.68
N MET A 326 6.14 -2.17 -22.43
CA MET A 326 6.99 -1.96 -21.26
C MET A 326 7.48 -0.51 -21.19
N PHE A 327 7.90 0.06 -22.32
CA PHE A 327 8.30 1.46 -22.41
C PHE A 327 7.14 2.39 -21.98
N LYS A 328 5.95 2.24 -22.57
CA LYS A 328 4.76 3.04 -22.20
C LYS A 328 4.31 2.86 -20.74
N MET A 329 4.64 1.72 -20.14
CA MET A 329 4.30 1.41 -18.75
C MET A 329 5.30 2.00 -17.76
N ILE A 330 6.59 1.93 -18.09
CA ILE A 330 7.66 2.31 -17.17
C ILE A 330 7.98 3.79 -17.34
N ASP A 331 8.16 4.26 -18.58
CA ASP A 331 8.54 5.64 -18.87
C ASP A 331 7.48 6.64 -18.38
N GLY A 332 7.94 7.73 -17.76
CA GLY A 332 7.04 8.76 -17.24
C GLY A 332 7.66 9.62 -16.13
N ILE A 333 6.85 10.00 -15.16
CA ILE A 333 7.24 10.98 -14.11
C ILE A 333 8.43 10.52 -13.28
N ARG A 334 8.48 9.24 -12.88
CA ARG A 334 9.52 8.71 -11.97
C ARG A 334 10.66 7.98 -12.66
N PHE A 335 10.46 7.56 -13.90
CA PHE A 335 11.40 6.73 -14.64
C PHE A 335 11.70 7.31 -16.01
N ASN A 336 12.93 7.15 -16.45
CA ASN A 336 13.36 7.39 -17.82
C ASN A 336 13.77 6.03 -18.41
N ALA A 337 12.96 5.49 -19.32
CA ALA A 337 13.20 4.17 -19.88
C ALA A 337 14.01 4.25 -21.18
N THR A 338 14.91 3.30 -21.39
CA THR A 338 15.56 3.05 -22.68
C THR A 338 15.28 1.62 -23.07
N ALA A 339 14.69 1.39 -24.24
CA ALA A 339 14.34 0.06 -24.73
C ALA A 339 15.30 -0.38 -25.84
N VAL A 340 15.89 -1.57 -25.69
CA VAL A 340 16.82 -2.20 -26.63
C VAL A 340 16.38 -3.63 -26.93
N GLU A 341 16.79 -4.15 -28.09
CA GLU A 341 16.27 -5.40 -28.63
C GLU A 341 17.17 -6.62 -28.49
N SER A 342 18.39 -6.44 -28.00
CA SER A 342 19.37 -7.52 -27.91
C SER A 342 20.37 -7.31 -26.78
N ALA A 343 20.99 -8.41 -26.37
CA ALA A 343 22.13 -8.42 -25.45
C ALA A 343 23.27 -7.48 -25.90
N LYS A 344 23.56 -7.42 -27.20
CA LYS A 344 24.59 -6.53 -27.76
C LYS A 344 24.22 -5.06 -27.57
N MET A 345 22.98 -4.69 -27.85
CA MET A 345 22.52 -3.31 -27.65
C MET A 345 22.41 -2.94 -26.18
N ALA A 346 22.09 -3.89 -25.30
CA ALA A 346 22.15 -3.69 -23.85
C ALA A 346 23.58 -3.38 -23.40
N ASP A 347 24.59 -4.07 -23.95
CA ASP A 347 26.00 -3.80 -23.66
C ASP A 347 26.43 -2.42 -24.14
N GLU A 348 26.02 -2.03 -25.34
CA GLU A 348 26.28 -0.70 -25.87
C GLU A 348 25.59 0.38 -25.01
N ALA A 349 24.36 0.17 -24.57
CA ALA A 349 23.63 1.09 -23.69
C ALA A 349 24.34 1.24 -22.34
N LEU A 350 24.70 0.13 -21.69
CA LEU A 350 25.44 0.11 -20.42
C LEU A 350 26.84 0.74 -20.52
N SER A 351 27.44 0.75 -21.72
CA SER A 351 28.73 1.43 -21.95
C SER A 351 28.61 2.95 -22.11
N LYS A 352 27.42 3.44 -22.52
CA LYS A 352 27.16 4.86 -22.81
C LYS A 352 26.64 5.61 -21.59
N GLU A 353 25.85 4.95 -20.76
CA GLU A 353 25.25 5.57 -19.57
C GLU A 353 24.96 4.57 -18.45
N ASP A 354 24.86 5.09 -17.23
CA ASP A 354 24.44 4.32 -16.06
C ASP A 354 22.92 4.15 -16.01
N TYR A 355 22.48 2.94 -15.64
CA TYR A 355 21.08 2.62 -15.36
C TYR A 355 20.88 2.25 -13.90
N ASP A 356 19.70 2.56 -13.37
CA ASP A 356 19.33 2.26 -11.99
C ASP A 356 18.69 0.87 -11.85
N ILE A 357 18.01 0.37 -12.90
CA ILE A 357 17.40 -0.96 -12.94
C ILE A 357 17.27 -1.50 -14.37
N ILE A 358 17.28 -2.82 -14.52
CA ILE A 358 17.13 -3.50 -15.81
C ILE A 358 15.90 -4.40 -15.78
N THR A 359 15.06 -4.35 -16.81
CA THR A 359 14.07 -5.40 -17.09
C THR A 359 14.58 -6.24 -18.24
N LEU A 360 14.70 -7.54 -18.03
CA LEU A 360 15.40 -8.46 -18.93
C LEU A 360 14.48 -9.59 -19.36
N ASP A 361 14.25 -9.69 -20.66
CA ASP A 361 13.66 -10.87 -21.26
C ASP A 361 14.64 -12.05 -21.26
N LEU A 362 14.12 -13.26 -21.07
CA LEU A 362 14.93 -14.47 -21.14
C LEU A 362 15.20 -14.91 -22.58
N HIS A 363 14.27 -14.62 -23.50
CA HIS A 363 14.29 -15.15 -24.86
C HIS A 363 14.77 -14.12 -25.88
N MET A 364 16.08 -13.94 -25.95
CA MET A 364 16.67 -13.04 -26.93
C MET A 364 17.42 -13.81 -28.03
N PRO A 365 17.40 -13.31 -29.29
CA PRO A 365 18.24 -13.83 -30.36
C PRO A 365 19.73 -13.76 -30.01
N GLU A 366 20.50 -14.70 -30.57
CA GLU A 366 21.97 -14.83 -30.44
C GLU A 366 22.47 -15.22 -29.04
N LYS A 367 21.96 -14.56 -27.99
CA LYS A 367 22.37 -14.77 -26.62
C LYS A 367 21.18 -14.72 -25.67
N ASP A 368 20.95 -15.83 -24.97
CA ASP A 368 19.86 -15.97 -24.02
C ASP A 368 20.02 -15.00 -22.84
N GLY A 369 18.91 -14.46 -22.33
CA GLY A 369 18.92 -13.47 -21.26
C GLY A 369 19.51 -14.00 -19.96
N HIS A 370 19.33 -15.28 -19.66
CA HIS A 370 19.96 -15.91 -18.51
C HIS A 370 21.48 -15.95 -18.66
N GLU A 371 21.98 -16.35 -19.83
CA GLU A 371 23.43 -16.39 -20.13
C GLU A 371 24.03 -14.97 -20.09
N TRP A 372 23.32 -13.98 -20.61
CA TRP A 372 23.73 -12.58 -20.54
C TRP A 372 23.81 -12.10 -19.08
N LEU A 373 22.80 -12.35 -18.26
CA LEU A 373 22.78 -11.96 -16.85
C LEU A 373 23.96 -12.59 -16.10
N GLN A 374 24.17 -13.90 -16.27
CA GLN A 374 25.26 -14.62 -15.63
C GLN A 374 26.63 -14.01 -15.98
N GLU A 375 26.87 -13.75 -17.27
CA GLU A 375 28.10 -13.09 -17.70
C GLU A 375 28.25 -11.71 -17.06
N LYS A 376 27.21 -10.87 -17.08
CA LYS A 376 27.29 -9.52 -16.51
C LYS A 376 27.53 -9.51 -15.02
N ARG A 377 26.91 -10.44 -14.29
CA ARG A 377 27.15 -10.63 -12.86
C ARG A 377 28.61 -11.04 -12.60
N SER A 378 29.16 -11.97 -13.39
CA SER A 378 30.59 -12.35 -13.28
C SER A 378 31.55 -11.18 -13.55
N LYS A 379 31.15 -10.24 -14.40
CA LYS A 379 31.87 -8.99 -14.71
C LYS A 379 31.58 -7.85 -13.72
N GLY A 380 30.83 -8.10 -12.65
CA GLY A 380 30.61 -7.15 -11.56
C GLY A 380 29.40 -6.23 -11.71
N LEU A 381 28.45 -6.51 -12.61
CA LEU A 381 27.22 -5.72 -12.74
C LEU A 381 26.40 -5.80 -11.44
N LYS A 382 26.23 -4.65 -10.75
CA LYS A 382 25.46 -4.54 -9.51
C LYS A 382 24.02 -4.04 -9.70
N ILE A 383 23.68 -3.61 -10.91
CA ILE A 383 22.36 -3.04 -11.22
C ILE A 383 21.29 -4.13 -10.98
N PRO A 384 20.20 -3.83 -10.24
CA PRO A 384 19.11 -4.77 -10.05
C PRO A 384 18.48 -5.14 -11.39
N VAL A 385 18.11 -6.41 -11.53
CA VAL A 385 17.52 -7.00 -12.74
C VAL A 385 16.21 -7.68 -12.37
N ILE A 386 15.13 -7.32 -13.06
CA ILE A 386 13.84 -8.02 -13.03
C ILE A 386 13.69 -8.82 -14.32
N ILE A 387 13.35 -10.10 -14.20
CA ILE A 387 13.10 -10.96 -15.35
C ILE A 387 11.70 -10.71 -15.90
N VAL A 388 11.55 -10.61 -17.21
CA VAL A 388 10.26 -10.55 -17.89
C VAL A 388 10.09 -11.85 -18.66
N SER A 389 9.10 -12.66 -18.31
CA SER A 389 8.94 -14.01 -18.86
C SER A 389 7.51 -14.28 -19.28
N ASP A 390 7.35 -15.16 -20.26
CA ASP A 390 6.07 -15.77 -20.55
C ASP A 390 5.63 -16.67 -19.39
N ALA A 391 4.34 -16.65 -19.10
CA ALA A 391 3.76 -17.38 -17.98
C ALA A 391 3.46 -18.82 -18.40
N ASN A 392 4.46 -19.68 -18.37
CA ASN A 392 4.29 -21.11 -18.64
C ASN A 392 5.24 -21.99 -17.78
N PRO A 393 4.87 -23.26 -17.53
CA PRO A 393 5.68 -24.17 -16.71
C PRO A 393 7.06 -24.52 -17.30
N ALA A 394 7.25 -24.43 -18.62
CA ALA A 394 8.54 -24.74 -19.26
C ALA A 394 9.57 -23.64 -18.98
N GLU A 395 9.13 -22.39 -18.87
CA GLU A 395 9.96 -21.23 -18.54
C GLU A 395 10.27 -21.11 -17.04
N ALA A 396 9.52 -21.82 -16.20
CA ALA A 396 9.70 -21.81 -14.75
C ALA A 396 11.13 -22.11 -14.30
N GLN A 397 11.76 -23.11 -14.90
CA GLN A 397 13.12 -23.49 -14.54
C GLN A 397 14.13 -22.39 -14.91
N LYS A 398 13.94 -21.69 -16.02
CA LYS A 398 14.83 -20.62 -16.46
C LYS A 398 14.68 -19.38 -15.60
N VAL A 399 13.45 -18.96 -15.28
CA VAL A 399 13.20 -17.86 -14.33
C VAL A 399 13.86 -18.17 -12.98
N LEU A 400 13.70 -19.39 -12.47
CA LEU A 400 14.33 -19.79 -11.22
C LEU A 400 15.86 -19.78 -11.30
N LYS A 401 16.45 -20.24 -12.39
CA LYS A 401 17.91 -20.14 -12.61
C LYS A 401 18.37 -18.68 -12.66
N ALA A 402 17.66 -17.81 -13.36
CA ALA A 402 17.97 -16.38 -13.44
C ALA A 402 17.88 -15.68 -12.07
N LEU A 403 16.92 -16.04 -11.22
CA LEU A 403 16.86 -15.60 -9.83
C LEU A 403 18.07 -16.11 -9.03
N GLY A 404 18.49 -17.36 -9.24
CA GLY A 404 19.70 -17.94 -8.66
C GLY A 404 20.99 -17.22 -9.07
N ASP A 405 21.03 -16.72 -10.30
CA ASP A 405 22.16 -15.96 -10.85
C ASP A 405 22.14 -14.48 -10.43
N GLY A 406 21.15 -14.07 -9.62
CA GLY A 406 21.11 -12.75 -8.99
C GLY A 406 20.16 -11.75 -9.65
N ALA A 407 19.12 -12.22 -10.36
CA ALA A 407 17.92 -11.41 -10.59
C ALA A 407 17.13 -11.25 -9.28
N GLN A 408 16.47 -10.11 -9.11
CA GLN A 408 15.81 -9.73 -7.85
C GLN A 408 14.33 -10.14 -7.81
N ASP A 409 13.68 -10.15 -8.97
CA ASP A 409 12.26 -10.53 -9.11
C ASP A 409 11.94 -10.91 -10.56
N TYR A 410 10.69 -11.28 -10.83
CA TYR A 410 10.18 -11.50 -12.18
C TYR A 410 8.79 -10.87 -12.41
N ILE A 411 8.44 -10.66 -13.68
CA ILE A 411 7.15 -10.16 -14.16
C ILE A 411 6.68 -11.07 -15.30
N GLU A 412 5.40 -11.43 -15.27
CA GLU A 412 4.77 -12.21 -16.33
C GLU A 412 4.27 -11.33 -17.47
N LYS A 413 4.64 -11.66 -18.71
CA LYS A 413 4.25 -10.93 -19.93
C LYS A 413 2.72 -10.82 -20.08
N LYS A 414 1.97 -11.87 -19.71
CA LYS A 414 0.49 -11.85 -19.76
C LYS A 414 -0.15 -10.78 -18.85
N ASN A 415 0.55 -10.36 -17.81
CA ASN A 415 0.04 -9.41 -16.81
C ASN A 415 0.43 -7.95 -17.11
N LEU A 416 1.27 -7.72 -18.13
CA LEU A 416 1.72 -6.37 -18.47
C LEU A 416 0.51 -5.43 -18.71
N GLY A 417 -0.51 -5.89 -19.44
CA GLY A 417 -1.63 -5.04 -19.88
C GLY A 417 -2.58 -4.59 -18.77
N THR A 418 -2.57 -5.28 -17.64
CA THR A 418 -3.55 -5.08 -16.56
C THR A 418 -2.92 -4.54 -15.28
N GLN A 419 -1.59 -4.48 -15.19
CA GLN A 419 -0.87 -4.23 -13.93
C GLN A 419 0.24 -3.16 -14.00
N LYS A 420 0.04 -2.08 -14.78
CA LYS A 420 1.01 -0.97 -14.89
C LYS A 420 1.51 -0.46 -13.51
N GLN A 421 0.59 -0.21 -12.57
CA GLN A 421 0.95 0.29 -11.25
C GLN A 421 1.78 -0.71 -10.45
N ALA A 422 1.41 -2.00 -10.47
CA ALA A 422 2.13 -3.03 -9.71
C ALA A 422 3.57 -3.22 -10.21
N ILE A 423 3.81 -3.08 -11.51
CA ILE A 423 5.14 -3.14 -12.11
C ILE A 423 6.00 -1.95 -11.64
N GLN A 424 5.44 -0.74 -11.69
CA GLN A 424 6.13 0.45 -11.20
C GLN A 424 6.42 0.37 -9.69
N ASP A 425 5.47 -0.12 -8.89
CA ASP A 425 5.64 -0.31 -7.45
C ASP A 425 6.75 -1.32 -7.14
N ARG A 426 6.87 -2.42 -7.91
CA ARG A 426 7.97 -3.39 -7.78
C ARG A 426 9.32 -2.77 -8.14
N LEU A 427 9.40 -2.03 -9.25
CA LEU A 427 10.63 -1.33 -9.65
C LEU A 427 11.06 -0.32 -8.57
N LEU A 428 10.13 0.49 -8.06
CA LEU A 428 10.39 1.44 -6.98
C LEU A 428 10.85 0.72 -5.71
N ALA A 429 10.19 -0.38 -5.32
CA ALA A 429 10.55 -1.12 -4.12
C ALA A 429 11.99 -1.65 -4.15
N LEU A 430 12.49 -2.06 -5.33
CA LEU A 430 13.88 -2.48 -5.51
C LEU A 430 14.87 -1.32 -5.45
N LEU A 431 14.47 -0.13 -5.92
CA LEU A 431 15.32 1.06 -6.01
C LEU A 431 15.38 1.86 -4.70
N GLU A 432 14.26 1.94 -3.97
CA GLU A 432 14.13 2.74 -2.74
C GLU A 432 14.68 2.03 -1.49
N ASN A 433 15.07 0.76 -1.63
CA ASN A 433 15.58 -0.06 -0.53
C ASN A 433 16.88 0.51 0.08
N ASP A 434 17.64 1.30 -0.68
CA ASP A 434 18.93 1.90 -0.25
C ASP A 434 18.74 3.09 0.74
N GLU A 435 17.57 3.73 0.77
CA GLU A 435 17.29 4.84 1.71
C GLU A 435 16.71 4.39 3.06
N MET A 436 15.92 3.32 3.07
CA MET A 436 15.35 2.76 4.31
C MET A 436 16.43 2.11 5.18
N VAL A 437 17.38 1.39 4.57
CA VAL A 437 18.53 0.78 5.27
C VAL A 437 19.39 1.85 5.97
N LYS A 438 19.61 3.01 5.33
CA LYS A 438 20.38 4.12 5.91
C LYS A 438 19.66 4.89 7.02
N ARG A 439 18.32 5.00 6.96
CA ARG A 439 17.53 5.71 7.99
C ARG A 439 17.26 4.85 9.23
N GLN A 440 17.17 3.54 9.08
CA GLN A 440 16.79 2.62 10.17
C GLN A 440 17.97 1.89 10.84
N SER A 441 19.17 1.85 10.23
CA SER A 441 20.40 1.42 10.92
C SER A 441 20.68 2.23 12.20
N SER A 442 20.19 3.47 12.29
CA SER A 442 20.24 4.31 13.49
C SER A 442 19.19 4.00 14.58
N GLN A 443 18.08 3.31 14.26
CA GLN A 443 17.04 2.90 15.22
C GLN A 443 17.05 1.39 15.55
N VAL A 444 17.59 0.54 14.67
CA VAL A 444 17.58 -0.93 14.80
C VAL A 444 18.74 -1.48 15.66
N LYS A 445 19.71 -0.63 16.07
CA LYS A 445 20.81 -1.01 16.99
C LYS A 445 20.38 -1.55 18.37
N GLN A 446 19.08 -1.57 18.70
CA GLN A 446 18.56 -2.15 19.94
C GLN A 446 17.92 -3.56 19.80
N ILE A 447 17.72 -4.10 18.59
CA ILE A 447 17.11 -5.44 18.39
C ILE A 447 18.05 -6.44 17.69
N GLU A 448 19.27 -6.02 17.30
CA GLU A 448 20.34 -6.96 16.94
C GLU A 448 20.82 -7.72 18.19
N SER A 449 20.06 -8.73 18.60
CA SER A 449 20.54 -9.71 19.56
C SER A 449 21.53 -10.63 18.86
N SER A 450 22.71 -10.87 19.44
CA SER A 450 23.57 -11.96 18.98
C SER A 450 22.78 -13.27 18.97
N PRO A 451 22.97 -14.16 17.97
CA PRO A 451 22.28 -15.46 17.92
C PRO A 451 22.38 -16.24 19.23
N GLU A 452 23.48 -16.06 19.96
CA GLU A 452 23.76 -16.66 21.27
C GLU A 452 22.74 -16.28 22.36
N LYS A 453 22.20 -15.06 22.35
CA LYS A 453 21.32 -14.54 23.42
C LYS A 453 19.85 -14.94 23.28
N VAL A 454 19.45 -15.51 22.13
CA VAL A 454 18.07 -15.98 21.92
C VAL A 454 17.93 -17.36 22.55
N SER A 455 17.07 -17.47 23.57
CA SER A 455 16.67 -18.78 24.10
C SER A 455 15.73 -19.44 23.10
N ILE A 456 16.19 -20.52 22.46
CA ILE A 456 15.42 -21.25 21.44
C ILE A 456 15.26 -22.70 21.89
N PHE A 457 14.04 -23.21 21.81
CA PHE A 457 13.72 -24.62 22.04
C PHE A 457 13.75 -25.38 20.70
N LYS A 458 13.83 -26.72 20.74
CA LYS A 458 13.74 -27.55 19.52
C LYS A 458 12.33 -27.46 18.94
N PRO A 459 12.12 -26.87 17.75
CA PRO A 459 10.80 -26.74 17.16
C PRO A 459 10.29 -28.09 16.68
N GLU A 460 8.98 -28.29 16.81
CA GLU A 460 8.21 -29.39 16.18
C GLU A 460 7.54 -28.93 14.88
N LEU A 461 7.57 -27.62 14.57
CA LEU A 461 7.08 -27.04 13.33
C LEU A 461 7.91 -25.80 12.96
N ILE A 462 8.25 -25.65 11.68
CA ILE A 462 8.83 -24.41 11.14
C ILE A 462 7.88 -23.85 10.09
N VAL A 463 7.55 -22.57 10.20
CA VAL A 463 6.72 -21.87 9.20
C VAL A 463 7.44 -20.64 8.65
N LEU A 464 7.44 -20.49 7.32
CA LEU A 464 8.11 -19.39 6.63
C LEU A 464 7.17 -18.65 5.68
N GLY A 465 7.33 -17.33 5.61
CA GLY A 465 6.65 -16.46 4.64
C GLY A 465 7.63 -15.57 3.89
N ALA A 466 7.47 -15.45 2.57
CA ALA A 466 8.32 -14.60 1.72
C ALA A 466 7.61 -14.12 0.43
N SER A 467 8.15 -13.09 -0.21
CA SER A 467 7.63 -12.53 -1.48
C SER A 467 8.76 -12.12 -2.42
N THR A 468 8.84 -10.87 -2.90
CA THR A 468 9.93 -10.39 -3.76
C THR A 468 11.31 -10.61 -3.12
N GLY A 469 12.22 -11.26 -3.87
CA GLY A 469 13.52 -11.77 -3.40
C GLY A 469 13.45 -13.01 -2.49
N GLY A 470 12.25 -13.50 -2.20
CA GLY A 470 11.98 -14.58 -1.26
C GLY A 470 12.45 -15.94 -1.74
N THR A 471 12.48 -16.18 -3.06
CA THR A 471 12.96 -17.44 -3.64
C THR A 471 14.37 -17.77 -3.21
N GLU A 472 15.29 -16.81 -3.33
CA GLU A 472 16.69 -16.97 -2.92
C GLU A 472 16.88 -16.91 -1.40
N ALA A 473 16.08 -16.08 -0.70
CA ALA A 473 16.12 -16.04 0.76
C ALA A 473 15.72 -17.40 1.37
N LEU A 474 14.64 -18.01 0.86
CA LEU A 474 14.18 -19.34 1.28
C LEU A 474 15.22 -20.42 0.96
N VAL A 475 15.82 -20.38 -0.24
CA VAL A 475 16.90 -21.30 -0.62
C VAL A 475 18.07 -21.20 0.35
N ARG A 476 18.52 -20.00 0.72
CA ARG A 476 19.63 -19.80 1.66
C ARG A 476 19.29 -20.32 3.06
N VAL A 477 18.09 -20.02 3.55
CA VAL A 477 17.65 -20.40 4.89
C VAL A 477 17.43 -21.91 5.02
N LEU A 478 16.88 -22.56 3.98
CA LEU A 478 16.50 -23.97 4.02
C LEU A 478 17.53 -24.93 3.40
N ARG A 479 18.65 -24.46 2.85
CA ARG A 479 19.65 -25.32 2.18
C ARG A 479 20.23 -26.41 3.10
N ASN A 480 20.25 -27.68 2.70
CA ASN A 480 20.86 -28.77 3.49
C ASN A 480 20.28 -28.89 4.91
N MET A 481 18.96 -28.96 5.04
CA MET A 481 18.30 -29.26 6.31
C MET A 481 18.49 -30.74 6.67
N PRO A 482 18.63 -31.10 7.96
CA PRO A 482 18.66 -32.50 8.39
C PRO A 482 17.41 -33.27 7.93
N ARG A 483 17.53 -34.55 7.56
CA ARG A 483 16.39 -35.38 7.14
C ARG A 483 15.33 -35.59 8.23
N ASN A 484 15.73 -35.46 9.49
CA ASN A 484 14.86 -35.50 10.67
C ASN A 484 14.46 -34.09 11.14
N SER A 485 14.50 -33.09 10.26
CA SER A 485 13.96 -31.76 10.57
C SER A 485 12.47 -31.87 10.86
N PRO A 486 11.91 -30.99 11.71
CA PRO A 486 10.46 -30.88 11.84
C PRO A 486 9.80 -30.55 10.50
N PRO A 487 8.49 -30.81 10.35
CA PRO A 487 7.70 -30.32 9.22
C PRO A 487 7.97 -28.84 8.94
N VAL A 488 8.17 -28.49 7.67
CA VAL A 488 8.40 -27.11 7.23
C VAL A 488 7.25 -26.67 6.33
N MET A 489 6.53 -25.62 6.71
CA MET A 489 5.46 -25.04 5.88
C MET A 489 5.91 -23.69 5.32
N VAL A 490 5.75 -23.48 4.02
CA VAL A 490 6.22 -22.28 3.31
C VAL A 490 5.07 -21.64 2.54
N VAL A 491 4.93 -20.33 2.71
CA VAL A 491 4.19 -19.47 1.77
C VAL A 491 5.18 -18.56 1.08
N GLN A 492 5.29 -18.71 -0.23
CA GLN A 492 5.98 -17.79 -1.11
C GLN A 492 4.93 -17.16 -2.03
N HIS A 493 4.87 -15.83 -2.10
CA HIS A 493 4.05 -15.16 -3.12
C HIS A 493 4.72 -15.34 -4.48
N ILE A 494 4.24 -16.32 -5.22
CA ILE A 494 4.66 -16.70 -6.56
C ILE A 494 3.40 -17.15 -7.32
N SER A 495 3.35 -16.93 -8.62
CA SER A 495 2.20 -17.38 -9.41
C SER A 495 2.15 -18.89 -9.54
N GLU A 496 0.94 -19.40 -9.74
CA GLU A 496 0.65 -20.84 -9.88
C GLU A 496 1.50 -21.51 -10.96
N ASP A 497 1.75 -20.83 -12.09
CA ASP A 497 2.57 -21.34 -13.20
C ASP A 497 4.02 -21.69 -12.79
N PHE A 498 4.54 -21.07 -11.71
CA PHE A 498 5.90 -21.26 -11.22
C PHE A 498 5.98 -21.98 -9.88
N ALA A 499 4.86 -22.07 -9.15
CA ALA A 499 4.85 -22.53 -7.76
C ALA A 499 5.32 -23.99 -7.62
N GLU A 500 4.90 -24.88 -8.52
CA GLU A 500 5.33 -26.29 -8.48
C GLU A 500 6.83 -26.46 -8.76
N ALA A 501 7.36 -25.76 -9.76
CA ALA A 501 8.79 -25.79 -10.08
C ALA A 501 9.63 -25.26 -8.92
N PHE A 502 9.17 -24.19 -8.27
CA PHE A 502 9.86 -23.62 -7.12
C PHE A 502 9.80 -24.56 -5.91
N ALA A 503 8.66 -25.17 -5.62
CA ALA A 503 8.52 -26.13 -4.53
C ALA A 503 9.46 -27.34 -4.70
N LYS A 504 9.60 -27.85 -5.93
CA LYS A 504 10.55 -28.93 -6.26
C LYS A 504 12.01 -28.50 -6.04
N ARG A 505 12.40 -27.32 -6.55
CA ARG A 505 13.75 -26.77 -6.34
C ARG A 505 14.04 -26.57 -4.85
N LEU A 506 13.08 -26.07 -4.08
CA LEU A 506 13.25 -25.82 -2.66
C LEU A 506 13.40 -27.14 -1.89
N ALA A 507 12.60 -28.16 -2.22
CA ALA A 507 12.74 -29.51 -1.67
C ALA A 507 14.11 -30.12 -1.99
N GLU A 508 14.57 -30.01 -3.23
CA GLU A 508 15.89 -30.50 -3.66
C GLU A 508 17.03 -29.84 -2.89
N VAL A 509 17.08 -28.49 -2.84
CA VAL A 509 18.15 -27.77 -2.16
C VAL A 509 18.09 -27.93 -0.65
N SER A 510 16.88 -28.08 -0.09
CA SER A 510 16.74 -28.33 1.35
C SER A 510 17.04 -29.77 1.77
N GLY A 511 16.91 -30.74 0.87
CA GLY A 511 16.99 -32.16 1.20
C GLY A 511 15.73 -32.70 1.89
N LEU A 512 14.65 -31.91 1.99
CA LEU A 512 13.36 -32.31 2.52
C LEU A 512 12.49 -32.93 1.43
N LYS A 513 11.58 -33.83 1.80
CA LYS A 513 10.61 -34.41 0.87
C LYS A 513 9.48 -33.42 0.63
N LEU A 514 9.19 -33.12 -0.63
CA LEU A 514 8.02 -32.32 -0.97
C LEU A 514 6.74 -33.12 -0.68
N ALA A 515 5.89 -32.59 0.18
CA ALA A 515 4.59 -33.17 0.50
C ALA A 515 3.63 -33.03 -0.69
N SER A 516 2.67 -33.95 -0.82
CA SER A 516 1.61 -33.81 -1.84
C SER A 516 0.74 -32.58 -1.58
N HIS A 517 0.15 -32.04 -2.64
CA HIS A 517 -0.78 -30.91 -2.56
C HIS A 517 -2.18 -31.35 -2.12
N GLU A 518 -2.24 -32.10 -1.02
CA GLU A 518 -3.45 -32.65 -0.43
C GLU A 518 -3.42 -32.50 1.10
N SER A 519 -4.60 -32.53 1.72
CA SER A 519 -4.67 -32.49 3.17
C SER A 519 -4.07 -33.77 3.76
N GLN A 520 -2.97 -33.65 4.49
CA GLN A 520 -2.27 -34.80 5.06
C GLN A 520 -1.62 -34.48 6.39
N GLU A 521 -1.33 -35.51 7.16
CA GLU A 521 -0.62 -35.39 8.44
C GLU A 521 0.77 -34.76 8.24
N LEU A 522 1.14 -33.87 9.16
CA LEU A 522 2.48 -33.31 9.17
C LEU A 522 3.52 -34.39 9.54
N GLN A 523 4.55 -34.53 8.71
CA GLN A 523 5.60 -35.51 8.87
C GLN A 523 6.97 -34.82 8.97
N GLU A 524 7.83 -35.34 9.83
CA GLU A 524 9.23 -34.93 9.89
C GLU A 524 9.91 -35.14 8.52
N GLY A 525 10.86 -34.26 8.20
CA GLY A 525 11.60 -34.30 6.96
C GLY A 525 10.79 -33.87 5.72
N HIS A 526 9.61 -33.27 5.90
CA HIS A 526 8.74 -32.84 4.80
C HIS A 526 8.61 -31.32 4.68
N LEU A 527 8.50 -30.87 3.43
CA LEU A 527 8.23 -29.50 3.02
C LEU A 527 6.82 -29.39 2.46
N TYR A 528 6.04 -28.45 2.98
CA TYR A 528 4.65 -28.19 2.59
C TYR A 528 4.56 -26.79 1.98
N MET A 529 4.03 -26.68 0.77
CA MET A 529 3.85 -25.41 0.08
C MET A 529 2.60 -25.49 -0.79
N SER A 530 1.83 -24.40 -0.86
CA SER A 530 0.76 -24.27 -1.85
C SER A 530 1.35 -24.06 -3.23
N THR A 531 0.91 -24.86 -4.20
CA THR A 531 1.30 -24.75 -5.61
C THR A 531 0.17 -24.25 -6.49
N ARG A 532 -0.95 -23.84 -5.88
CA ARG A 532 -2.15 -23.32 -6.54
C ARG A 532 -2.56 -21.99 -5.91
N GLU A 533 -3.53 -21.31 -6.51
CA GLU A 533 -4.22 -20.15 -5.92
C GLU A 533 -5.12 -20.57 -4.74
N GLU A 534 -4.55 -21.21 -3.73
CA GLU A 534 -5.21 -21.70 -2.51
C GLU A 534 -4.36 -21.34 -1.29
N HIS A 535 -5.01 -21.06 -0.16
CA HIS A 535 -4.33 -20.87 1.11
C HIS A 535 -3.86 -22.22 1.67
N ILE A 536 -2.66 -22.24 2.26
CA ILE A 536 -2.17 -23.39 3.04
C ILE A 536 -2.25 -23.06 4.53
N GLY A 537 -2.74 -23.99 5.34
CA GLY A 537 -2.87 -23.82 6.78
C GLY A 537 -2.71 -25.13 7.56
N LEU A 538 -2.78 -25.02 8.89
CA LEU A 538 -2.68 -26.12 9.84
C LEU A 538 -3.97 -26.33 10.61
N LYS A 539 -4.46 -27.59 10.69
CA LYS A 539 -5.61 -27.97 11.51
C LYS A 539 -5.37 -29.22 12.34
N LYS A 540 -6.22 -29.49 13.34
CA LYS A 540 -6.28 -30.79 14.04
C LYS A 540 -7.23 -31.68 13.28
N SER A 541 -6.85 -32.93 13.13
CA SER A 541 -7.76 -34.02 12.83
C SER A 541 -7.55 -35.12 13.88
N GLY A 542 -8.47 -35.24 14.83
CA GLY A 542 -8.29 -36.11 16.00
C GLY A 542 -7.09 -35.70 16.86
N SER A 543 -6.15 -36.62 17.09
CA SER A 543 -4.91 -36.38 17.82
C SER A 543 -3.76 -35.83 16.95
N LYS A 544 -3.97 -35.74 15.63
CA LYS A 544 -2.92 -35.44 14.65
C LYS A 544 -3.06 -34.01 14.11
N TYR A 545 -1.95 -33.43 13.69
CA TYR A 545 -1.91 -32.15 12.98
C TYR A 545 -1.79 -32.40 11.47
N VAL A 546 -2.61 -31.70 10.71
CA VAL A 546 -2.81 -31.93 9.28
C VAL A 546 -2.66 -30.62 8.54
N SER A 547 -1.80 -30.59 7.51
CA SER A 547 -1.79 -29.50 6.54
C SER A 547 -3.11 -29.52 5.76
N PHE A 548 -3.64 -28.37 5.43
CA PHE A 548 -4.82 -28.28 4.56
C PHE A 548 -4.69 -27.14 3.58
N PHE A 549 -5.44 -27.26 2.49
CA PHE A 549 -5.55 -26.26 1.45
C PHE A 549 -7.00 -25.75 1.41
N GLU A 550 -7.16 -24.44 1.22
CA GLU A 550 -8.47 -23.80 1.22
C GLU A 550 -8.54 -22.72 0.14
N ASP A 551 -9.53 -22.84 -0.75
CA ASP A 551 -9.91 -21.79 -1.68
C ASP A 551 -10.88 -20.81 -1.00
N SER A 552 -10.32 -19.89 -0.22
CA SER A 552 -11.05 -18.79 0.41
C SER A 552 -10.59 -17.43 -0.12
N PRO A 553 -11.34 -16.33 0.14
CA PRO A 553 -10.96 -15.01 -0.36
C PRO A 553 -9.57 -14.59 0.08
N ARG A 554 -8.86 -13.85 -0.80
CA ARG A 554 -7.50 -13.34 -0.54
C ARG A 554 -7.37 -12.69 0.84
N VAL A 555 -6.36 -13.08 1.59
CA VAL A 555 -5.97 -12.48 2.87
C VAL A 555 -4.79 -11.57 2.65
N SER A 556 -4.84 -10.34 3.18
CA SER A 556 -3.79 -9.34 2.96
C SER A 556 -3.49 -9.11 1.46
N SER A 557 -4.51 -9.25 0.60
CA SER A 557 -4.47 -9.19 -0.87
C SER A 557 -3.74 -10.35 -1.58
N HIS A 558 -3.34 -11.40 -0.85
CA HIS A 558 -2.59 -12.53 -1.39
C HIS A 558 -3.36 -13.85 -1.23
N LYS A 559 -3.08 -14.79 -2.12
CA LYS A 559 -3.51 -16.18 -2.07
C LYS A 559 -2.46 -16.98 -2.87
N PRO A 560 -1.66 -17.85 -2.23
CA PRO A 560 -1.58 -18.10 -0.77
C PRO A 560 -1.14 -16.84 0.01
N SER A 561 -1.51 -16.77 1.30
CA SER A 561 -1.18 -15.65 2.20
C SER A 561 -0.40 -16.14 3.41
N VAL A 562 0.61 -15.37 3.80
CA VAL A 562 1.44 -15.65 4.97
C VAL A 562 0.65 -15.46 6.26
N ASP A 563 -0.17 -14.40 6.36
CA ASP A 563 -1.04 -14.17 7.51
C ASP A 563 -2.01 -15.35 7.69
N PHE A 564 -2.53 -15.95 6.61
CA PHE A 564 -3.40 -17.12 6.72
C PHE A 564 -2.68 -18.30 7.39
N LEU A 565 -1.50 -18.67 6.87
CA LEU A 565 -0.69 -19.75 7.45
C LEU A 565 -0.38 -19.46 8.92
N PHE A 566 0.16 -18.28 9.22
CA PHE A 566 0.55 -17.91 10.57
C PHE A 566 -0.64 -17.86 11.54
N ASN A 567 -1.82 -17.40 11.09
CA ASN A 567 -3.02 -17.39 11.91
C ASN A 567 -3.53 -18.80 12.22
N SER A 568 -3.51 -19.71 11.24
CA SER A 568 -3.90 -21.12 11.47
C SER A 568 -2.96 -21.83 12.46
N VAL A 569 -1.67 -21.51 12.43
CA VAL A 569 -0.69 -22.02 13.40
C VAL A 569 -0.86 -21.36 14.77
N ALA A 570 -1.20 -20.07 14.82
CA ALA A 570 -1.44 -19.37 16.08
C ALA A 570 -2.65 -19.92 16.84
N GLU A 571 -3.59 -20.60 16.16
CA GLU A 571 -4.67 -21.33 16.83
C GLU A 571 -4.16 -22.58 17.57
N ARG A 572 -2.90 -22.98 17.36
CA ARG A 572 -2.23 -24.15 17.94
C ARG A 572 -0.98 -23.78 18.74
N PRO A 573 -1.11 -22.98 19.80
CA PRO A 573 0.02 -22.57 20.63
C PRO A 573 0.70 -23.75 21.34
N GLU A 574 0.05 -24.92 21.41
CA GLU A 574 0.63 -26.12 21.99
C GLU A 574 1.76 -26.73 21.15
N ILE A 575 1.88 -26.37 19.87
CA ILE A 575 2.93 -26.86 18.98
C ILE A 575 4.16 -25.95 19.10
N PRO A 576 5.30 -26.46 19.58
CA PRO A 576 6.54 -25.70 19.61
C PRO A 576 6.94 -25.26 18.20
N THR A 577 6.67 -24.00 17.85
CA THR A 577 6.83 -23.49 16.49
C THR A 577 7.97 -22.48 16.40
N LEU A 578 8.67 -22.49 15.26
CA LEU A 578 9.56 -21.41 14.82
C LEU A 578 8.95 -20.73 13.59
N ALA A 579 8.71 -19.42 13.67
CA ALA A 579 8.07 -18.66 12.59
C ALA A 579 9.01 -17.59 12.02
N ILE A 580 9.15 -17.54 10.70
CA ILE A 580 10.16 -16.72 10.01
C ILE A 580 9.51 -15.92 8.89
N LEU A 581 9.70 -14.60 8.88
CA LEU A 581 9.24 -13.72 7.81
C LEU A 581 10.44 -13.11 7.06
N LEU A 582 10.54 -13.40 5.78
CA LEU A 582 11.66 -13.01 4.91
C LEU A 582 11.27 -11.83 4.00
N THR A 583 12.25 -11.36 3.22
CA THR A 583 12.10 -10.30 2.22
C THR A 583 10.80 -10.39 1.42
N GLY A 584 10.22 -9.24 1.14
CA GLY A 584 8.98 -9.15 0.41
C GLY A 584 8.33 -7.77 0.47
N MET A 585 7.52 -7.47 -0.52
CA MET A 585 6.74 -6.23 -0.57
C MET A 585 5.45 -6.34 0.25
N GLY A 586 4.97 -5.21 0.77
CA GLY A 586 3.69 -5.15 1.47
C GLY A 586 3.82 -5.51 2.95
N LYS A 587 2.73 -6.06 3.52
CA LYS A 587 2.60 -6.28 4.97
C LYS A 587 2.07 -7.66 5.35
N ASP A 588 1.91 -8.55 4.38
CA ASP A 588 1.39 -9.90 4.66
C ASP A 588 2.36 -10.67 5.56
N GLY A 589 1.82 -11.43 6.51
CA GLY A 589 2.57 -12.15 7.54
C GLY A 589 2.93 -11.31 8.75
N ALA A 590 2.90 -9.97 8.69
CA ALA A 590 3.28 -9.13 9.83
C ALA A 590 2.33 -9.33 11.03
N GLN A 591 1.02 -9.30 10.79
CA GLN A 591 0.01 -9.44 11.86
C GLN A 591 -0.04 -10.88 12.38
N GLY A 592 0.05 -11.87 11.50
CA GLY A 592 0.17 -13.28 11.86
C GLY A 592 1.40 -13.55 12.71
N LEU A 593 2.55 -12.96 12.36
CA LEU A 593 3.79 -13.10 13.13
C LEU A 593 3.65 -12.47 14.53
N LEU A 594 3.00 -11.30 14.64
CA LEU A 594 2.71 -10.69 15.95
C LEU A 594 1.78 -11.57 16.79
N LYS A 595 0.77 -12.20 16.18
CA LYS A 595 -0.14 -13.13 16.86
C LYS A 595 0.61 -14.36 17.37
N LEU A 596 1.50 -14.93 16.57
CA LEU A 596 2.39 -16.03 16.97
C LEU A 596 3.28 -15.61 18.15
N LYS A 597 3.91 -14.44 18.10
CA LYS A 597 4.72 -13.93 19.22
C LYS A 597 3.92 -13.78 20.51
N ARG A 598 2.67 -13.30 20.44
CA ARG A 598 1.77 -13.22 21.61
C ARG A 598 1.45 -14.59 22.22
N ASN A 599 1.52 -15.64 21.41
CA ASN A 599 1.39 -17.03 21.83
C ASN A 599 2.72 -17.69 22.20
N SER A 600 3.76 -16.88 22.51
CA SER A 600 5.10 -17.34 22.90
C SER A 600 5.84 -18.18 21.86
N VAL A 601 5.43 -18.10 20.59
CA VAL A 601 6.17 -18.67 19.46
C VAL A 601 7.42 -17.83 19.20
N VAL A 602 8.54 -18.47 18.88
CA VAL A 602 9.76 -17.76 18.49
C VAL A 602 9.59 -17.22 17.08
N THR A 603 9.66 -15.90 16.94
CA THR A 603 9.45 -15.20 15.66
C THR A 603 10.71 -14.50 15.19
N MET A 604 11.03 -14.65 13.90
CA MET A 604 12.23 -14.08 13.29
C MET A 604 11.89 -13.29 12.03
N CYS A 605 12.64 -12.22 11.77
CA CYS A 605 12.54 -11.43 10.55
C CYS A 605 13.90 -11.26 9.89
N GLN A 606 13.90 -11.23 8.55
CA GLN A 606 15.08 -10.81 7.80
C GLN A 606 15.38 -9.32 8.04
N ASP A 607 16.65 -8.98 8.22
CA ASP A 607 17.09 -7.58 8.38
C ASP A 607 16.96 -6.77 7.08
N ALA A 608 17.03 -5.45 7.22
CA ALA A 608 16.89 -4.52 6.10
C ALA A 608 18.05 -4.65 5.10
N GLU A 609 19.27 -4.82 5.60
CA GLU A 609 20.49 -4.84 4.78
C GLU A 609 20.53 -6.05 3.83
N SER A 610 20.11 -7.23 4.29
CA SER A 610 20.08 -8.43 3.46
C SER A 610 18.79 -8.63 2.65
N SER A 611 17.74 -7.84 2.92
CA SER A 611 16.44 -7.95 2.23
C SER A 611 16.49 -7.29 0.85
N VAL A 612 15.93 -7.97 -0.16
CA VAL A 612 15.74 -7.38 -1.50
C VAL A 612 14.65 -6.32 -1.49
N VAL A 613 13.61 -6.51 -0.66
CA VAL A 613 12.59 -5.52 -0.32
C VAL A 613 12.25 -5.67 1.16
N TRP A 614 12.51 -4.65 1.97
CA TRP A 614 12.22 -4.68 3.40
C TRP A 614 10.79 -4.21 3.75
N GLY A 615 9.81 -4.66 2.97
CA GLY A 615 8.38 -4.37 3.19
C GLY A 615 7.80 -5.25 4.29
N MET A 616 7.62 -6.54 4.02
CA MET A 616 7.00 -7.51 4.94
C MET A 616 7.77 -7.60 6.28
N PRO A 617 9.12 -7.79 6.31
CA PRO A 617 9.86 -7.78 7.58
C PRO A 617 9.89 -6.40 8.24
N GLY A 618 9.88 -5.31 7.47
CA GLY A 618 9.84 -3.95 7.99
C GLY A 618 8.53 -3.64 8.70
N GLU A 619 7.39 -4.00 8.12
CA GLU A 619 6.07 -3.86 8.73
C GLU A 619 5.93 -4.72 9.99
N ALA A 620 6.45 -5.96 9.98
CA ALA A 620 6.52 -6.81 11.15
C ALA A 620 7.39 -6.21 12.27
N THR A 621 8.54 -5.63 11.91
CA THR A 621 9.45 -4.96 12.86
C THR A 621 8.80 -3.74 13.50
N LYS A 622 8.11 -2.90 12.72
CA LYS A 622 7.40 -1.69 13.21
C LYS A 622 6.37 -1.99 14.29
N ILE A 623 5.70 -3.13 14.20
CA ILE A 623 4.69 -3.56 15.19
C ILE A 623 5.27 -4.44 16.30
N GLY A 624 6.60 -4.62 16.34
CA GLY A 624 7.29 -5.43 17.34
C GLY A 624 6.98 -6.92 17.23
N ALA A 625 6.67 -7.43 16.03
CA ALA A 625 6.37 -8.84 15.79
C ALA A 625 7.56 -9.80 15.92
N PRO A 626 8.80 -9.47 15.48
CA PRO A 626 9.93 -10.37 15.66
C PRO A 626 10.48 -10.38 17.10
N VAL A 627 11.03 -11.52 17.50
CA VAL A 627 11.93 -11.67 18.66
C VAL A 627 13.39 -11.54 18.21
N PHE A 628 13.70 -11.95 16.98
CA PHE A 628 15.02 -11.84 16.38
C PHE A 628 14.96 -11.18 15.00
N ILE A 629 15.94 -10.32 14.70
CA ILE A 629 16.13 -9.71 13.38
C ILE A 629 17.57 -9.96 12.96
N GLY A 630 17.79 -10.45 11.74
CA GLY A 630 19.13 -10.64 11.20
C GLY A 630 19.12 -11.15 9.76
N ASP A 631 20.31 -11.20 9.17
CA ASP A 631 20.49 -11.68 7.82
C ASP A 631 20.15 -13.17 7.67
N THR A 632 19.99 -13.64 6.44
CA THR A 632 19.66 -15.04 6.14
C THR A 632 20.64 -16.05 6.75
N SER A 633 21.92 -15.69 6.91
CA SER A 633 22.94 -16.56 7.51
C SER A 633 22.74 -16.68 9.02
N LYS A 634 22.44 -15.57 9.70
CA LYS A 634 22.15 -15.58 11.14
C LYS A 634 20.83 -16.30 11.45
N ILE A 635 19.80 -16.08 10.63
CA ILE A 635 18.54 -16.85 10.72
C ILE A 635 18.83 -18.33 10.55
N ARG A 636 19.64 -18.71 9.56
CA ARG A 636 20.04 -20.10 9.35
C ARG A 636 20.76 -20.70 10.56
N GLN A 637 21.75 -19.99 11.11
CA GLN A 637 22.48 -20.43 12.30
C GLN A 637 21.54 -20.68 13.49
N LEU A 638 20.50 -19.86 13.65
CA LEU A 638 19.50 -20.06 14.70
C LEU A 638 18.63 -21.29 14.44
N ILE A 639 18.25 -21.56 13.19
CA ILE A 639 17.56 -22.81 12.83
C ILE A 639 18.44 -24.00 13.19
N ASP A 640 19.70 -24.03 12.75
CA ASP A 640 20.63 -25.13 13.04
C ASP A 640 20.80 -25.34 14.55
N ARG A 641 20.99 -24.25 15.31
CA ARG A 641 21.08 -24.30 16.77
C ARG A 641 19.79 -24.85 17.41
N ALA A 642 18.62 -24.44 16.93
CA ALA A 642 17.34 -24.92 17.44
C ALA A 642 17.19 -26.43 17.20
N LEU A 643 17.58 -26.91 16.01
CA LEU A 643 17.54 -28.33 15.67
C LEU A 643 18.56 -29.16 16.46
N MET A 644 19.71 -28.58 16.81
CA MET A 644 20.75 -29.22 17.63
C MET A 644 20.46 -29.18 19.14
N SER A 645 19.52 -28.36 19.60
CA SER A 645 19.18 -28.27 21.01
C SER A 645 18.57 -29.60 21.49
N SER A 646 19.41 -30.44 22.10
CA SER A 646 18.97 -31.68 22.75
C SER A 646 18.01 -31.33 23.89
N ALA A 647 16.93 -32.07 24.02
CA ALA A 647 15.95 -31.97 25.09
C ALA A 647 16.62 -32.05 26.48
N LYS A 648 17.09 -30.92 27.02
CA LYS A 648 17.37 -30.78 28.45
C LYS A 648 16.03 -30.61 29.17
N LYS A 649 15.31 -31.72 29.31
CA LYS A 649 14.34 -31.93 30.39
C LYS A 649 14.64 -33.28 31.03
N SER A 650 15.60 -33.26 31.94
CA SER A 650 15.75 -34.24 33.01
C SER A 650 16.45 -33.55 34.19
N ALA A 651 15.66 -32.87 35.02
CA ALA A 651 15.80 -32.78 36.47
C ALA A 651 14.57 -32.00 36.98
#